data_AF-A0AAD9JJZ6-F1
#
_entry.id   AF-A0AAD9JJZ6-F1
#
_cell.length_a   1.000
_cell.length_b   1.000
_cell.length_c   1.000
_cell.angle_alpha   90.00
_cell.angle_beta   90.00
_cell.angle_gamma   90.00
#
_symmetry.space_group_name_H-M   'P 1'
#
loop_
_entity.id
_entity.type
_entity.pdbx_description
1 polymer ?
#
loop_
_entity_poly.entity_id
_entity_poly.type
_entity_poly.pdbx_seq_one_letter_code
_entity_poly.pdbx_strand_id
1 'polypeptide(L)'
;MCHRLKQSGHVEKATALFQAQLEYNLFAPSPDMVLSASDLIEFFQAFWESTAPRLGEDNACGWKHWIENQGNVKPFVPFVLQDEDESLEQEIVKKHSDKHDIWFAMETLRTSRHWLAWKPDGSTEDDECEDLERLVVSDDVTFALFSVSKPLQKMKLLLQFLDFLGVPVEKHHCTVCRIGISDLDAAVKLENISDIFRHHCHASCALNLPEERQITFMNRHKFIENLFIQMFSLFRSSETIWNSLMMMYIDFLEQKVLAGKDQWSEKQLKAKGKEMRSVMKKLLFEEPFRHSKLAWLRYAVMEWCIGRQDDARKALYHVLMSLVHGNTDDSKPPTMYHPHSVELMVYRTYAEMEMGLIHGGCLLKGQKGDRANRESGRQKALQVLVSMCIGDFTIPSEDFSITTIQLVKCKKHYTNIQDELLHNITEADMPSDEDCYTVLTLGSSLEHWVVCYAIFIYITTGLAAAVEVFNEVYTSLGCTLQKKEGKGNEQYDMILDIMQRVTESHLFLLNFHIRQECAPLRTIRVPLSEAMQRYPANVNILWSYIMLELRGAFTVNLRRHLTKLCCTSKSSLTWTLSIIAQLQHLEKLKMVAMETKTSSVPDVCRHYLLLWRTYLRFEIKHAKPETAKKVFYEAIQHCPWAKCLYMDYIEAFPASTQEVVDLMVERELRVHVPLEEIEILMEEA
;
A
#
# COMPACT_ATOMS: atom_id res chain seq x y z
N MET A 1 16.85 -8.47 -7.31
CA MET A 1 17.48 -9.61 -6.62
C MET A 1 16.68 -10.02 -5.38
N CYS A 2 16.58 -9.18 -4.35
CA CYS A 2 15.88 -9.53 -3.08
C CYS A 2 14.45 -10.04 -3.26
N HIS A 3 13.67 -9.49 -4.21
CA HIS A 3 12.34 -10.02 -4.51
C HIS A 3 12.36 -11.43 -5.08
N ARG A 4 13.36 -11.82 -5.88
CA ARG A 4 13.49 -13.21 -6.37
C ARG A 4 13.86 -14.16 -5.24
N LEU A 5 14.78 -13.76 -4.35
CA LEU A 5 15.10 -14.52 -3.14
C LEU A 5 13.86 -14.75 -2.26
N LYS A 6 13.04 -13.72 -2.06
CA LYS A 6 11.75 -13.86 -1.37
C LYS A 6 10.82 -14.83 -2.08
N GLN A 7 10.72 -14.76 -3.41
CA GLN A 7 9.87 -15.68 -4.18
C GLN A 7 10.36 -17.13 -4.14
N SER A 8 11.68 -17.37 -4.04
CA SER A 8 12.25 -18.71 -3.87
C SER A 8 12.26 -19.19 -2.41
N GLY A 9 11.79 -18.37 -1.48
CA GLY A 9 11.66 -18.69 -0.07
C GLY A 9 12.87 -18.32 0.81
N HIS A 10 13.96 -17.80 0.23
CA HIS A 10 15.16 -17.30 0.93
C HIS A 10 14.96 -15.87 1.47
N VAL A 11 13.93 -15.68 2.30
CA VAL A 11 13.52 -14.35 2.81
C VAL A 11 14.55 -13.77 3.80
N GLU A 12 15.20 -14.62 4.57
CA GLU A 12 16.29 -14.34 5.50
C GLU A 12 17.48 -13.67 4.80
N LYS A 13 17.93 -14.23 3.67
CA LYS A 13 19.01 -13.67 2.84
C LYS A 13 18.58 -12.34 2.22
N ALA A 14 17.34 -12.26 1.72
CA ALA A 14 16.79 -11.04 1.15
C ALA A 14 16.72 -9.90 2.18
N THR A 15 16.27 -10.21 3.41
CA THR A 15 16.20 -9.25 4.52
C THR A 15 17.59 -8.80 4.95
N ALA A 16 18.54 -9.74 5.06
CA ALA A 16 19.94 -9.46 5.36
C ALA A 16 20.59 -8.52 4.34
N LEU A 17 20.36 -8.72 3.03
CA LEU A 17 20.85 -7.82 1.99
C LEU A 17 20.32 -6.38 2.15
N PHE A 18 19.05 -6.23 2.50
CA PHE A 18 18.49 -4.90 2.77
C PHE A 18 19.07 -4.27 4.05
N GLN A 19 19.18 -5.04 5.14
CA GLN A 19 19.80 -4.57 6.37
C GLN A 19 21.23 -4.11 6.10
N ALA A 20 22.03 -4.92 5.41
CA ALA A 20 23.42 -4.61 5.11
C ALA A 20 23.55 -3.34 4.26
N GLN A 21 22.77 -3.24 3.20
CA GLN A 21 22.80 -2.09 2.29
C GLN A 21 22.34 -0.79 2.99
N LEU A 22 21.38 -0.86 3.91
CA LEU A 22 20.93 0.31 4.68
C LEU A 22 21.93 0.70 5.77
N GLU A 23 22.47 -0.26 6.53
CA GLU A 23 23.53 -0.01 7.51
C GLU A 23 24.73 0.66 6.85
N TYR A 24 25.20 0.10 5.73
CA TYR A 24 26.35 0.62 4.98
C TYR A 24 26.13 2.03 4.41
N ASN A 25 24.89 2.45 4.14
CA ASN A 25 24.62 3.75 3.51
C ASN A 25 24.06 4.82 4.46
N LEU A 26 23.31 4.43 5.48
CA LEU A 26 22.64 5.31 6.43
C LEU A 26 23.38 5.43 7.75
N PHE A 27 24.09 4.37 8.17
CA PHE A 27 24.77 4.28 9.46
C PHE A 27 26.28 4.10 9.33
N ALA A 28 26.86 4.44 8.16
CA ALA A 28 28.31 4.47 8.00
C ALA A 28 28.99 5.46 8.96
N PRO A 29 30.24 5.19 9.39
CA PRO A 29 31.06 6.13 10.14
C PRO A 29 31.28 7.44 9.37
N SER A 30 31.65 8.52 10.06
CA SER A 30 31.80 9.83 9.44
C SER A 30 32.85 9.83 8.33
N PRO A 31 32.66 10.64 7.26
CA PRO A 31 33.58 10.71 6.13
C PRO A 31 34.99 11.23 6.47
N ASP A 32 35.20 11.68 7.72
CA ASP A 32 36.50 12.11 8.24
C ASP A 32 37.47 10.94 8.44
N MET A 33 36.96 9.71 8.53
CA MET A 33 37.76 8.50 8.35
C MET A 33 38.08 8.35 6.87
N VAL A 34 39.23 8.86 6.42
CA VAL A 34 39.73 8.67 5.04
C VAL A 34 40.11 7.19 4.84
N LEU A 35 39.10 6.34 4.64
CA LEU A 35 39.25 4.92 4.38
C LEU A 35 39.14 4.64 2.88
N SER A 36 39.92 3.67 2.39
CA SER A 36 39.67 3.14 1.05
C SER A 36 38.35 2.36 1.04
N ALA A 37 37.77 2.15 -0.15
CA ALA A 37 36.55 1.35 -0.28
C ALA A 37 36.75 -0.10 0.21
N SER A 38 37.97 -0.64 0.11
CA SER A 38 38.32 -1.98 0.59
C SER A 38 38.31 -2.03 2.12
N ASP A 39 38.97 -1.06 2.77
CA ASP A 39 39.02 -1.00 4.24
C ASP A 39 37.62 -0.85 4.83
N LEU A 40 36.77 -0.05 4.18
CA LEU A 40 35.40 0.16 4.62
C LEU A 40 34.56 -1.13 4.57
N ILE A 41 34.80 -1.99 3.58
CA ILE A 41 34.17 -3.32 3.49
C ILE A 41 34.69 -4.23 4.60
N GLU A 42 35.99 -4.26 4.87
CA GLU A 42 36.57 -5.09 5.96
C GLU A 42 36.01 -4.67 7.34
N PHE A 43 35.93 -3.38 7.62
CA PHE A 43 35.29 -2.90 8.86
C PHE A 43 33.81 -3.24 8.94
N PHE A 44 33.12 -3.24 7.80
CA PHE A 44 31.72 -3.64 7.74
C PHE A 44 31.55 -5.15 7.97
N GLN A 45 32.44 -5.99 7.43
CA GLN A 45 32.47 -7.43 7.69
C GLN A 45 32.62 -7.72 9.18
N ALA A 46 33.52 -7.03 9.88
CA ALA A 46 33.70 -7.18 11.32
C ALA A 46 32.44 -6.82 12.12
N PHE A 47 31.70 -5.79 11.71
CA PHE A 47 30.40 -5.47 12.30
C PHE A 47 29.35 -6.55 11.98
N TRP A 48 29.31 -7.04 10.74
CA TRP A 48 28.33 -8.03 10.31
C TRP A 48 28.48 -9.38 11.02
N GLU A 49 29.71 -9.84 11.22
CA GLU A 49 30.05 -11.07 11.95
C GLU A 49 29.92 -10.93 13.48
N SER A 50 29.69 -9.70 13.97
CA SER A 50 29.45 -9.49 15.40
C SER A 50 28.03 -9.89 15.83
N THR A 51 27.83 -10.13 17.12
CA THR A 51 26.51 -10.36 17.73
C THR A 51 25.71 -9.06 17.94
N ALA A 52 26.16 -7.95 17.35
CA ALA A 52 25.48 -6.67 17.48
C ALA A 52 24.10 -6.69 16.79
N PRO A 53 23.10 -6.02 17.39
CA PRO A 53 21.80 -5.86 16.76
C PRO A 53 21.90 -4.98 15.51
N ARG A 54 21.30 -5.46 14.42
CA ARG A 54 21.27 -4.84 13.09
C ARG A 54 19.97 -4.05 12.89
N LEU A 55 19.93 -3.19 11.88
CA LEU A 55 18.77 -2.38 11.56
C LEU A 55 17.43 -3.15 11.60
N GLY A 56 16.44 -2.56 12.28
CA GLY A 56 15.12 -3.13 12.52
C GLY A 56 15.06 -4.07 13.73
N GLU A 57 16.20 -4.48 14.29
CA GLU A 57 16.25 -5.36 15.46
C GLU A 57 16.12 -4.60 16.79
N ASP A 58 15.72 -5.30 17.85
CA ASP A 58 15.66 -4.72 19.18
C ASP A 58 17.06 -4.26 19.63
N ASN A 59 17.12 -3.07 20.25
CA ASN A 59 18.35 -2.40 20.67
C ASN A 59 19.33 -1.99 19.55
N ALA A 60 18.98 -2.12 18.26
CA ALA A 60 19.88 -1.70 17.19
C ALA A 60 20.12 -0.17 17.20
N CYS A 61 21.40 0.22 17.19
CA CYS A 61 21.84 1.61 17.13
C CYS A 61 22.63 1.95 15.86
N GLY A 62 22.87 0.93 15.01
CA GLY A 62 23.56 1.05 13.73
C GLY A 62 25.08 0.98 13.81
N TRP A 63 25.70 0.74 12.66
CA TRP A 63 27.13 0.47 12.51
C TRP A 63 28.04 1.58 13.09
N LYS A 64 27.73 2.85 12.84
CA LYS A 64 28.47 3.99 13.39
C LYS A 64 28.58 3.95 14.91
N HIS A 65 27.47 3.68 15.59
CA HIS A 65 27.44 3.61 17.06
C HIS A 65 28.25 2.43 17.60
N TRP A 66 28.25 1.31 16.88
CA TRP A 66 29.07 0.14 17.23
C TRP A 66 30.57 0.45 17.17
N ILE A 67 31.03 1.17 16.13
CA ILE A 67 32.43 1.64 16.03
C ILE A 67 32.77 2.59 17.18
N GLU A 68 31.91 3.58 17.45
CA GLU A 68 32.13 4.57 18.51
C GLU A 68 32.28 3.93 19.90
N ASN A 69 31.63 2.79 20.14
CA ASN A 69 31.68 2.05 21.40
C ASN A 69 32.60 0.82 21.37
N GLN A 70 33.46 0.68 20.34
CA GLN A 70 34.41 -0.44 20.22
C GLN A 70 33.74 -1.82 20.33
N GLY A 71 32.53 -1.96 19.81
CA GLY A 71 31.75 -3.18 19.83
C GLY A 71 31.03 -3.51 21.14
N ASN A 72 31.15 -2.66 22.17
CA ASN A 72 30.43 -2.85 23.44
C ASN A 72 29.00 -2.30 23.35
N VAL A 73 28.11 -3.07 22.73
CA VAL A 73 26.69 -2.76 22.57
C VAL A 73 25.82 -3.79 23.28
N LYS A 74 24.57 -3.42 23.57
CA LYS A 74 23.60 -4.39 24.09
C LYS A 74 23.45 -5.56 23.12
N PRO A 75 23.37 -6.80 23.62
CA PRO A 75 23.26 -7.96 22.76
C PRO A 75 21.94 -7.95 21.98
N PHE A 76 21.96 -8.65 20.85
CA PHE A 76 20.78 -8.99 20.09
C PHE A 76 19.76 -9.74 20.95
N VAL A 77 18.48 -9.50 20.71
CA VAL A 77 17.36 -10.25 21.30
C VAL A 77 16.57 -10.86 20.15
N PRO A 78 16.41 -12.20 20.09
CA PRO A 78 15.59 -12.85 19.08
C PRO A 78 14.15 -12.34 19.07
N PHE A 79 13.61 -12.06 17.87
CA PHE A 79 12.21 -11.67 17.70
C PHE A 79 11.22 -12.79 17.96
N VAL A 80 11.67 -14.01 17.65
CA VAL A 80 10.90 -15.24 17.76
C VAL A 80 11.63 -16.10 18.77
N LEU A 81 10.95 -16.42 19.87
CA LEU A 81 11.48 -17.29 20.90
C LEU A 81 11.33 -18.73 20.43
N GLN A 82 12.41 -19.52 20.49
CA GLN A 82 12.42 -20.95 20.15
C GLN A 82 11.29 -21.71 20.88
N ASP A 83 11.05 -21.42 22.16
CA ASP A 83 9.96 -22.02 22.96
C ASP A 83 8.56 -21.82 22.35
N GLU A 84 8.29 -20.67 21.72
CA GLU A 84 7.00 -20.43 21.06
C GLU A 84 6.88 -21.29 19.79
N ASP A 85 7.97 -21.47 19.07
CA ASP A 85 8.00 -22.24 17.82
C ASP A 85 7.75 -23.71 18.14
N GLU A 86 8.51 -24.28 19.07
CA GLU A 86 8.34 -25.65 19.54
C GLU A 86 6.89 -25.93 19.97
N SER A 87 6.26 -25.00 20.71
CA SER A 87 4.87 -25.17 21.14
C SER A 87 3.89 -25.26 19.96
N LEU A 88 4.08 -24.43 18.93
CA LEU A 88 3.25 -24.41 17.73
C LEU A 88 3.52 -25.64 16.84
N GLU A 89 4.77 -26.07 16.72
CA GLU A 89 5.16 -27.26 15.98
C GLU A 89 4.52 -28.51 16.61
N GLN A 90 4.55 -28.63 17.95
CA GLN A 90 3.85 -29.70 18.67
C GLN A 90 2.33 -29.66 18.48
N GLU A 91 1.72 -28.48 18.43
CA GLU A 91 0.29 -28.33 18.13
C GLU A 91 -0.05 -28.81 16.72
N ILE A 92 0.82 -28.54 15.73
CA ILE A 92 0.65 -29.02 14.35
C ILE A 92 0.67 -30.54 14.31
N VAL A 93 1.68 -31.18 14.91
CA VAL A 93 1.83 -32.64 14.93
C VAL A 93 0.62 -33.30 15.62
N LYS A 94 0.10 -32.71 16.71
CA LYS A 94 -1.09 -33.22 17.41
C LYS A 94 -2.38 -33.07 16.60
N LYS A 95 -2.47 -32.06 15.73
CA LYS A 95 -3.70 -31.72 15.00
C LYS A 95 -3.87 -32.53 13.71
N HIS A 96 -2.78 -32.93 13.08
CA HIS A 96 -2.79 -33.57 11.76
C HIS A 96 -2.33 -35.02 11.87
N SER A 97 -3.00 -35.95 11.18
CA SER A 97 -2.62 -37.37 11.15
C SER A 97 -1.72 -37.72 9.97
N ASP A 98 -1.83 -36.97 8.88
CA ASP A 98 -1.24 -37.30 7.60
C ASP A 98 0.10 -36.58 7.43
N LYS A 99 1.16 -37.33 7.05
CA LYS A 99 2.52 -36.80 6.85
C LYS A 99 2.54 -35.51 6.02
N HIS A 100 1.74 -35.47 4.96
CA HIS A 100 1.70 -34.34 4.02
C HIS A 100 1.08 -33.08 4.63
N ASP A 101 0.03 -33.24 5.45
CA ASP A 101 -0.63 -32.12 6.12
C ASP A 101 0.26 -31.54 7.22
N ILE A 102 0.97 -32.42 7.96
CA ILE A 102 1.97 -32.02 8.96
C ILE A 102 3.08 -31.24 8.25
N TRP A 103 3.66 -31.80 7.19
CA TRP A 103 4.73 -31.13 6.43
C TRP A 103 4.28 -29.77 5.89
N PHE A 104 3.10 -29.70 5.26
CA PHE A 104 2.58 -28.45 4.69
C PHE A 104 2.37 -27.37 5.75
N ALA A 105 1.78 -27.75 6.90
CA ALA A 105 1.58 -26.84 8.02
C ALA A 105 2.91 -26.38 8.63
N MET A 106 3.87 -27.29 8.80
CA MET A 106 5.20 -27.01 9.34
C MET A 106 6.00 -26.08 8.41
N GLU A 107 6.05 -26.39 7.12
CA GLU A 107 6.72 -25.58 6.10
C GLU A 107 6.13 -24.17 6.02
N THR A 108 4.80 -24.06 6.14
CA THR A 108 4.09 -22.77 6.18
C THR A 108 4.43 -22.00 7.45
N LEU A 109 4.47 -22.66 8.61
CA LEU A 109 4.83 -22.06 9.89
C LEU A 109 6.26 -21.51 9.84
N ARG A 110 7.25 -22.35 9.51
CA ARG A 110 8.67 -21.95 9.43
C ARG A 110 8.90 -20.87 8.38
N THR A 111 8.30 -20.97 7.18
CA THR A 111 8.38 -19.89 6.16
C THR A 111 7.84 -18.55 6.69
N SER A 112 6.84 -18.57 7.58
CA SER A 112 6.25 -17.34 8.15
C SER A 112 7.08 -16.74 9.31
N ARG A 113 7.92 -17.54 9.97
CA ARG A 113 8.65 -17.17 11.19
C ARG A 113 10.16 -16.99 10.96
N HIS A 114 10.78 -17.82 10.11
CA HIS A 114 12.22 -17.84 9.82
C HIS A 114 12.64 -16.84 8.73
N TRP A 115 12.03 -15.65 8.72
CA TRP A 115 12.28 -14.61 7.69
C TRP A 115 13.48 -13.71 8.01
N LEU A 116 14.03 -13.79 9.23
CA LEU A 116 15.22 -13.07 9.68
C LEU A 116 16.40 -14.06 9.80
N ALA A 117 17.60 -13.59 9.43
CA ALA A 117 18.82 -14.38 9.57
C ALA A 117 19.01 -14.81 11.03
N TRP A 118 19.39 -16.08 11.23
CA TRP A 118 19.64 -16.61 12.55
C TRP A 118 20.91 -16.00 13.14
N LYS A 119 20.88 -15.76 14.45
CA LYS A 119 22.02 -15.31 15.25
C LYS A 119 21.94 -15.95 16.64
N PRO A 120 23.10 -16.26 17.25
CA PRO A 120 23.11 -16.80 18.60
C PRO A 120 22.54 -15.77 19.57
N ASP A 121 21.70 -16.22 20.49
CA ASP A 121 21.03 -15.37 21.49
C ASP A 121 21.98 -14.91 22.61
N GLY A 122 23.18 -15.51 22.68
CA GLY A 122 24.22 -15.24 23.66
C GLY A 122 23.84 -15.63 25.09
N SER A 123 22.75 -16.36 25.28
CA SER A 123 22.17 -16.74 26.56
C SER A 123 22.57 -18.16 26.99
N THR A 124 22.87 -19.04 26.03
CA THR A 124 23.33 -20.42 26.28
C THR A 124 24.61 -20.73 25.48
N GLU A 125 25.50 -21.54 26.06
CA GLU A 125 26.77 -21.96 25.41
C GLU A 125 26.54 -22.99 24.28
N ASP A 126 25.32 -23.57 24.20
CA ASP A 126 24.92 -24.63 23.27
C ASP A 126 23.91 -24.17 22.20
N ASP A 127 23.79 -22.85 21.94
CA ASP A 127 22.87 -22.31 20.93
C ASP A 127 23.41 -22.54 19.51
N GLU A 128 23.33 -23.79 19.04
CA GLU A 128 23.72 -24.20 17.70
C GLU A 128 22.60 -23.92 16.68
N CYS A 129 22.98 -23.45 15.49
CA CYS A 129 22.04 -23.21 14.42
C CYS A 129 21.60 -24.54 13.79
N GLU A 130 20.38 -24.99 14.09
CA GLU A 130 19.79 -26.21 13.49
C GLU A 130 19.72 -26.15 11.96
N ASP A 131 19.53 -24.96 11.41
CA ASP A 131 19.30 -24.70 10.00
C ASP A 131 20.35 -23.72 9.45
N LEU A 132 21.45 -24.28 8.97
CA LEU A 132 22.61 -23.54 8.47
C LEU A 132 22.28 -22.58 7.32
N GLU A 133 21.20 -22.82 6.56
CA GLU A 133 20.80 -21.89 5.49
C GLU A 133 20.28 -20.56 6.03
N ARG A 134 19.89 -20.50 7.32
CA ARG A 134 19.50 -19.28 8.01
C ARG A 134 20.67 -18.43 8.47
N LEU A 135 21.88 -19.00 8.53
CA LEU A 135 23.09 -18.27 8.83
C LEU A 135 23.49 -17.45 7.60
N VAL A 136 23.50 -16.12 7.73
CA VAL A 136 23.92 -15.22 6.65
C VAL A 136 25.23 -14.56 7.03
N VAL A 137 26.33 -15.08 6.47
CA VAL A 137 27.68 -14.60 6.74
C VAL A 137 27.98 -13.33 5.93
N SER A 138 29.07 -12.66 6.24
CA SER A 138 29.43 -11.41 5.57
C SER A 138 29.69 -11.59 4.06
N ASP A 139 30.20 -12.74 3.64
CA ASP A 139 30.40 -13.06 2.21
C ASP A 139 29.08 -13.13 1.41
N ASP A 140 27.96 -13.44 2.08
CA ASP A 140 26.63 -13.48 1.45
C ASP A 140 26.03 -12.09 1.19
N VAL A 141 26.58 -11.03 1.80
CA VAL A 141 26.05 -9.67 1.67
C VAL A 141 27.03 -8.70 1.02
N THR A 142 28.33 -8.90 1.20
CA THR A 142 29.38 -7.96 0.75
C THR A 142 29.40 -7.78 -0.76
N PHE A 143 29.15 -8.84 -1.55
CA PHE A 143 29.10 -8.73 -3.01
C PHE A 143 28.01 -7.80 -3.53
N ALA A 144 26.97 -7.55 -2.72
CA ALA A 144 25.83 -6.72 -3.08
C ALA A 144 25.95 -5.28 -2.57
N LEU A 145 26.98 -4.95 -1.79
CA LEU A 145 27.15 -3.63 -1.20
C LEU A 145 27.55 -2.58 -2.22
N PHE A 146 26.85 -1.45 -2.23
CA PHE A 146 27.22 -0.28 -3.03
C PHE A 146 27.01 1.04 -2.29
N SER A 147 27.85 2.03 -2.53
CA SER A 147 27.75 3.35 -1.90
C SER A 147 26.79 4.26 -2.67
N VAL A 148 25.90 4.92 -1.93
CA VAL A 148 24.91 5.87 -2.46
C VAL A 148 25.18 7.26 -1.91
N SER A 149 25.62 8.18 -2.76
CA SER A 149 25.99 9.54 -2.32
C SER A 149 24.78 10.47 -2.12
N LYS A 150 23.71 10.31 -2.92
CA LYS A 150 22.59 11.26 -2.94
C LYS A 150 21.53 10.91 -1.87
N PRO A 151 21.09 11.87 -1.02
CA PRO A 151 20.08 11.64 0.02
C PRO A 151 18.78 11.02 -0.50
N LEU A 152 18.30 11.47 -1.67
CA LEU A 152 17.10 10.93 -2.31
C LEU A 152 17.20 9.45 -2.67
N GLN A 153 18.38 9.00 -3.06
CA GLN A 153 18.61 7.59 -3.41
C GLN A 153 18.72 6.71 -2.16
N LYS A 154 19.28 7.25 -1.07
CA LYS A 154 19.24 6.60 0.25
C LYS A 154 17.80 6.42 0.74
N MET A 155 16.95 7.45 0.53
CA MET A 155 15.52 7.34 0.82
C MET A 155 14.82 6.30 -0.07
N LYS A 156 15.10 6.25 -1.37
CA LYS A 156 14.55 5.22 -2.27
C LYS A 156 14.91 3.80 -1.83
N LEU A 157 16.14 3.58 -1.34
CA LEU A 157 16.56 2.29 -0.80
C LEU A 157 15.72 1.91 0.45
N LEU A 158 15.51 2.85 1.37
CA LEU A 158 14.65 2.64 2.53
C LEU A 158 13.20 2.33 2.10
N LEU A 159 12.65 3.09 1.16
CA LEU A 159 11.31 2.86 0.63
C LEU A 159 11.18 1.47 -0.02
N GLN A 160 12.20 0.99 -0.72
CA GLN A 160 12.22 -0.36 -1.28
C GLN A 160 12.22 -1.45 -0.18
N PHE A 161 12.91 -1.22 0.94
CA PHE A 161 12.88 -2.16 2.05
C PHE A 161 11.53 -2.17 2.76
N LEU A 162 10.94 -0.99 2.98
CA LEU A 162 9.59 -0.87 3.54
C LEU A 162 8.55 -1.58 2.64
N ASP A 163 8.59 -1.38 1.32
CA ASP A 163 7.77 -2.11 0.34
C ASP A 163 8.00 -3.63 0.42
N PHE A 164 9.27 -4.06 0.53
CA PHE A 164 9.62 -5.48 0.66
C PHE A 164 9.02 -6.14 1.92
N LEU A 165 9.02 -5.41 3.04
CA LEU A 165 8.42 -5.80 4.31
C LEU A 165 6.88 -5.75 4.30
N GLY A 166 6.27 -5.20 3.24
CA GLY A 166 4.83 -5.11 3.07
C GLY A 166 4.21 -3.79 3.53
N VAL A 167 5.01 -2.79 3.89
CA VAL A 167 4.53 -1.45 4.25
C VAL A 167 4.05 -0.74 2.98
N PRO A 168 2.85 -0.13 2.99
CA PRO A 168 2.33 0.60 1.84
C PRO A 168 3.11 1.90 1.65
N VAL A 169 4.00 1.92 0.65
CA VAL A 169 4.68 3.15 0.23
C VAL A 169 3.83 3.81 -0.86
N GLU A 170 3.10 4.89 -0.53
CA GLU A 170 2.24 5.54 -1.53
C GLU A 170 3.03 6.31 -2.59
N LYS A 171 2.40 6.43 -3.77
CA LYS A 171 2.88 7.30 -4.86
C LYS A 171 2.72 8.80 -4.56
N HIS A 172 1.92 9.17 -3.55
CA HIS A 172 1.48 10.54 -3.29
C HIS A 172 2.24 11.22 -2.14
N HIS A 173 2.93 10.43 -1.31
CA HIS A 173 3.63 10.95 -0.11
C HIS A 173 5.00 11.57 -0.39
N CYS A 174 5.49 11.54 -1.63
CA CYS A 174 6.72 12.23 -2.01
C CYS A 174 6.73 12.48 -3.52
N THR A 175 6.55 13.73 -3.94
CA THR A 175 6.65 14.17 -5.34
C THR A 175 7.98 13.76 -6.00
N VAL A 176 9.01 13.52 -5.17
CA VAL A 176 10.39 13.16 -5.57
C VAL A 176 10.58 11.65 -5.80
N CYS A 177 9.66 10.81 -5.33
CA CYS A 177 9.75 9.35 -5.45
C CYS A 177 8.50 8.78 -6.12
N ARG A 178 8.27 9.15 -7.38
CA ARG A 178 7.52 8.30 -8.33
C ARG A 178 8.29 6.98 -8.50
N ILE A 179 8.22 6.08 -7.53
CA ILE A 179 8.64 4.70 -7.72
C ILE A 179 7.54 4.09 -8.59
N GLY A 180 7.68 4.25 -9.91
CA GLY A 180 6.92 3.46 -10.84
C GLY A 180 7.22 1.99 -10.54
N ILE A 181 6.19 1.19 -10.29
CA ILE A 181 6.36 -0.26 -10.36
C ILE A 181 6.66 -0.52 -11.83
N SER A 182 7.90 -0.88 -12.16
CA SER A 182 8.23 -1.31 -13.51
C SER A 182 7.40 -2.56 -13.84
N ASP A 183 7.02 -2.79 -15.10
CA ASP A 183 6.28 -4.00 -15.49
C ASP A 183 7.03 -5.29 -15.05
N LEU A 184 8.36 -5.23 -14.94
CA LEU A 184 9.21 -6.30 -14.45
C LEU A 184 9.10 -6.52 -12.93
N ASP A 185 9.02 -5.44 -12.15
CA ASP A 185 8.77 -5.53 -10.70
C ASP A 185 7.40 -6.12 -10.41
N ALA A 186 6.37 -5.71 -11.17
CA ALA A 186 5.02 -6.21 -10.99
C ALA A 186 4.90 -7.71 -11.31
N ALA A 187 5.66 -8.22 -12.28
CA ALA A 187 5.67 -9.64 -12.66
C ALA A 187 6.18 -10.59 -11.55
N VAL A 188 7.12 -10.11 -10.74
CA VAL A 188 7.78 -10.90 -9.68
C VAL A 188 7.19 -10.62 -8.29
N LYS A 189 6.72 -9.38 -8.04
CA LYS A 189 6.25 -8.95 -6.70
C LYS A 189 4.82 -9.35 -6.38
N LEU A 190 3.95 -9.44 -7.39
CA LEU A 190 2.51 -9.62 -7.18
C LEU A 190 2.20 -11.10 -7.05
N GLU A 191 1.76 -11.49 -5.85
CA GLU A 191 1.35 -12.85 -5.52
C GLU A 191 -0.17 -12.98 -5.46
N ASN A 192 -0.84 -11.95 -4.97
CA ASN A 192 -2.29 -11.88 -4.83
C ASN A 192 -2.87 -10.65 -5.51
N ILE A 193 -4.17 -10.68 -5.79
CA ILE A 193 -4.88 -9.56 -6.42
C ILE A 193 -4.89 -8.34 -5.47
N SER A 194 -4.95 -8.57 -4.16
CA SER A 194 -4.88 -7.50 -3.15
C SER A 194 -3.57 -6.72 -3.17
N ASP A 195 -2.47 -7.34 -3.60
CA ASP A 195 -1.15 -6.71 -3.69
C ASP A 195 -1.12 -5.58 -4.73
N ILE A 196 -1.95 -5.71 -5.78
CA ILE A 196 -2.14 -4.66 -6.80
C ILE A 196 -2.68 -3.37 -6.15
N PHE A 197 -3.52 -3.54 -5.14
CA PHE A 197 -4.22 -2.43 -4.48
C PHE A 197 -3.53 -1.96 -3.20
N ARG A 198 -2.40 -2.57 -2.81
CA ARG A 198 -1.70 -2.32 -1.53
C ARG A 198 -1.35 -0.84 -1.29
N HIS A 199 -1.06 -0.09 -2.35
CA HIS A 199 -0.64 1.32 -2.29
C HIS A 199 -1.77 2.33 -2.48
N HIS A 200 -3.04 1.89 -2.49
CA HIS A 200 -4.18 2.79 -2.66
C HIS A 200 -4.73 3.19 -1.30
N CYS A 201 -4.39 4.41 -0.86
CA CYS A 201 -4.71 4.97 0.47
C CYS A 201 -6.20 5.01 0.79
N HIS A 202 -7.05 4.93 -0.22
CA HIS A 202 -8.48 4.98 -0.01
C HIS A 202 -9.12 3.68 -0.43
N ALA A 203 -9.50 2.88 0.57
CA ALA A 203 -10.50 1.82 0.44
C ALA A 203 -11.88 2.32 -0.07
N SER A 204 -11.97 3.61 -0.40
CA SER A 204 -13.11 4.27 -0.99
C SER A 204 -13.06 4.26 -2.54
N CYS A 205 -11.88 4.18 -3.18
CA CYS A 205 -11.73 4.29 -4.64
C CYS A 205 -11.91 2.97 -5.41
N ALA A 206 -11.70 1.80 -4.78
CA ALA A 206 -11.91 0.53 -5.43
C ALA A 206 -13.33 -0.02 -5.15
N LEU A 207 -14.12 -0.17 -6.21
CA LEU A 207 -15.34 -0.98 -6.19
C LEU A 207 -14.96 -2.42 -5.82
N ASN A 208 -15.15 -2.83 -4.56
CA ASN A 208 -14.83 -4.16 -4.03
C ASN A 208 -13.34 -4.51 -4.16
N LEU A 209 -12.55 -4.17 -3.14
CA LEU A 209 -11.25 -4.79 -2.96
C LEU A 209 -11.43 -6.31 -2.75
N PRO A 210 -10.51 -7.15 -3.25
CA PRO A 210 -10.48 -8.57 -2.90
C PRO A 210 -10.50 -8.75 -1.37
N GLU A 211 -11.35 -9.65 -0.87
CA GLU A 211 -11.42 -9.98 0.57
C GLU A 211 -10.15 -10.70 1.07
N GLU A 212 -9.32 -11.21 0.15
CA GLU A 212 -8.01 -11.82 0.43
C GLU A 212 -6.98 -10.77 0.87
N ARG A 213 -7.14 -10.23 2.09
CA ARG A 213 -6.07 -9.52 2.78
C ARG A 213 -5.20 -10.57 3.44
N GLN A 214 -4.16 -11.02 2.75
CA GLN A 214 -3.24 -11.98 3.35
C GLN A 214 -2.59 -11.38 4.60
N ILE A 215 -2.63 -12.20 5.64
CA ILE A 215 -2.08 -11.99 6.98
C ILE A 215 -0.61 -12.45 6.93
N THR A 216 0.20 -11.90 6.03
CA THR A 216 1.56 -12.43 5.78
C THR A 216 2.63 -11.85 6.73
N PHE A 217 2.26 -10.95 7.66
CA PHE A 217 3.23 -10.11 8.36
C PHE A 217 3.04 -9.97 9.87
N MET A 218 2.16 -10.76 10.53
CA MET A 218 1.93 -10.64 11.97
C MET A 218 3.24 -10.70 12.78
N ASN A 219 4.15 -11.59 12.38
CA ASN A 219 5.43 -11.83 13.06
C ASN A 219 6.51 -10.79 12.74
N ARG A 220 6.25 -9.80 11.87
CA ARG A 220 7.22 -8.76 11.48
C ARG A 220 6.90 -7.39 12.08
N HIS A 221 5.79 -7.26 12.78
CA HIS A 221 5.30 -5.95 13.22
C HIS A 221 6.29 -5.23 14.13
N LYS A 222 6.87 -5.95 15.10
CA LYS A 222 7.84 -5.38 16.04
C LYS A 222 9.12 -4.91 15.33
N PHE A 223 9.59 -5.67 14.35
CA PHE A 223 10.73 -5.29 13.52
C PHE A 223 10.45 -4.02 12.71
N ILE A 224 9.28 -3.93 12.08
CA ILE A 224 8.87 -2.73 11.32
C ILE A 224 8.75 -1.52 12.25
N GLU A 225 8.17 -1.67 13.44
CA GLU A 225 8.10 -0.61 14.45
C GLU A 225 9.49 -0.11 14.86
N ASN A 226 10.42 -1.03 15.15
CA ASN A 226 11.80 -0.69 15.48
C ASN A 226 12.51 0.02 14.31
N LEU A 227 12.30 -0.45 13.08
CA LEU A 227 12.82 0.19 11.87
C LEU A 227 12.31 1.64 11.78
N PHE A 228 11.02 1.88 11.96
CA PHE A 228 10.47 3.25 11.96
C PHE A 228 11.08 4.11 13.07
N ILE A 229 11.21 3.60 14.30
CA ILE A 229 11.83 4.33 15.42
C ILE A 229 13.29 4.72 15.09
N GLN A 230 14.05 3.80 14.50
CA GLN A 230 15.44 4.03 14.09
C GLN A 230 15.51 5.05 12.95
N MET A 231 14.64 4.93 11.93
CA MET A 231 14.58 5.89 10.81
C MET A 231 14.15 7.28 11.24
N PHE A 232 13.19 7.35 12.16
CA PHE A 232 12.86 8.57 12.86
C PHE A 232 14.14 9.14 13.47
N SER A 233 14.80 8.48 14.42
CA SER A 233 16.02 9.05 15.05
C SER A 233 17.07 9.60 14.06
N LEU A 234 17.26 8.96 12.90
CA LEU A 234 18.18 9.36 11.85
C LEU A 234 17.77 10.64 11.09
N PHE A 235 16.48 10.78 10.73
CA PHE A 235 16.00 11.86 9.85
C PHE A 235 15.44 13.08 10.61
N ARG A 236 15.79 13.25 11.88
CA ARG A 236 15.23 14.32 12.75
C ARG A 236 15.40 15.74 12.22
N SER A 237 16.42 15.97 11.40
CA SER A 237 16.70 17.26 10.79
C SER A 237 15.85 17.59 9.55
N SER A 238 15.19 16.59 8.94
CA SER A 238 14.41 16.78 7.70
C SER A 238 12.92 16.61 7.96
N GLU A 239 12.21 17.75 8.05
CA GLU A 239 10.77 17.78 8.29
C GLU A 239 9.97 17.05 7.18
N THR A 240 10.38 17.16 5.92
CA THR A 240 9.69 16.54 4.78
C THR A 240 9.80 15.01 4.79
N ILE A 241 11.02 14.47 4.95
CA ILE A 241 11.25 13.02 5.00
C ILE A 241 10.53 12.41 6.20
N TRP A 242 10.60 13.08 7.35
CA TRP A 242 9.94 12.59 8.54
C TRP A 242 8.41 12.61 8.41
N ASN A 243 7.81 13.68 7.85
CA ASN A 243 6.37 13.68 7.55
C ASN A 243 6.00 12.48 6.68
N SER A 244 6.74 12.18 5.60
CA SER A 244 6.48 11.00 4.76
C SER A 244 6.62 9.68 5.55
N LEU A 245 7.64 9.55 6.41
CA LEU A 245 7.82 8.38 7.28
C LEU A 245 6.67 8.20 8.28
N MET A 246 6.18 9.31 8.85
CA MET A 246 5.04 9.33 9.75
C MET A 246 3.78 8.81 9.05
N MET A 247 3.52 9.28 7.82
CA MET A 247 2.38 8.83 7.02
C MET A 247 2.43 7.32 6.81
N MET A 248 3.57 6.82 6.32
CA MET A 248 3.76 5.38 6.09
C MET A 248 3.65 4.56 7.39
N TYR A 249 4.12 5.10 8.51
CA TYR A 249 4.00 4.43 9.80
C TYR A 249 2.55 4.34 10.25
N ILE A 250 1.77 5.42 10.08
CA ILE A 250 0.34 5.41 10.37
C ILE A 250 -0.40 4.41 9.47
N ASP A 251 -0.09 4.39 8.18
CA ASP A 251 -0.70 3.44 7.23
C ASP A 251 -0.37 1.99 7.61
N PHE A 252 0.87 1.73 8.04
CA PHE A 252 1.28 0.44 8.60
C PHE A 252 0.48 0.08 9.86
N LEU A 253 0.33 1.00 10.80
CA LEU A 253 -0.44 0.77 12.02
C LEU A 253 -1.92 0.49 11.70
N GLU A 254 -2.51 1.20 10.75
CA GLU A 254 -3.88 0.97 10.29
C GLU A 254 -4.03 -0.44 9.69
N GLN A 255 -3.11 -0.83 8.79
CA GLN A 255 -3.10 -2.17 8.21
C GLN A 255 -2.90 -3.27 9.24
N LYS A 256 -2.01 -3.07 10.22
CA LYS A 256 -1.79 -3.99 11.35
C LYS A 256 -3.09 -4.28 12.11
N VAL A 257 -3.93 -3.26 12.34
CA VAL A 257 -5.21 -3.46 13.02
C VAL A 257 -6.27 -4.08 12.09
N LEU A 258 -6.29 -3.69 10.81
CA LEU A 258 -7.22 -4.25 9.82
C LEU A 258 -6.95 -5.71 9.48
N ALA A 259 -5.70 -6.15 9.46
CA ALA A 259 -5.32 -7.54 9.18
C ALA A 259 -5.83 -8.50 10.27
N GLY A 260 -5.90 -8.04 11.52
CA GLY A 260 -6.43 -8.83 12.64
C GLY A 260 -7.97 -8.83 12.74
N LYS A 261 -8.69 -8.16 11.83
CA LYS A 261 -10.14 -7.96 11.94
C LYS A 261 -10.95 -9.26 11.96
N ASP A 262 -10.53 -10.24 11.18
CA ASP A 262 -11.24 -11.53 11.08
C ASP A 262 -10.82 -12.51 12.19
N GLN A 263 -9.67 -12.29 12.83
CA GLN A 263 -9.12 -13.14 13.89
C GLN A 263 -9.48 -12.63 15.30
N TRP A 264 -9.68 -11.33 15.47
CA TRP A 264 -9.88 -10.72 16.77
C TRP A 264 -11.34 -10.47 17.09
N SER A 265 -11.71 -10.74 18.34
CA SER A 265 -12.99 -10.29 18.89
C SER A 265 -13.08 -8.75 18.86
N GLU A 266 -14.30 -8.22 18.84
CA GLU A 266 -14.54 -6.77 18.87
C GLU A 266 -13.84 -6.06 20.05
N LYS A 267 -13.70 -6.77 21.18
CA LYS A 267 -12.98 -6.27 22.37
C LYS A 267 -11.47 -6.17 22.14
N GLN A 268 -10.87 -7.17 21.48
CA GLN A 268 -9.45 -7.16 21.11
C GLN A 268 -9.14 -6.09 20.07
N LEU A 269 -10.01 -5.91 19.06
CA LEU A 269 -9.90 -4.82 18.08
C LEU A 269 -9.91 -3.44 18.77
N LYS A 270 -10.80 -3.22 19.74
CA LYS A 270 -10.84 -1.98 20.53
C LYS A 270 -9.57 -1.80 21.37
N ALA A 271 -8.98 -2.88 21.90
CA ALA A 271 -7.72 -2.81 22.65
C ALA A 271 -6.55 -2.43 21.75
N LYS A 272 -6.43 -3.05 20.57
CA LYS A 272 -5.40 -2.72 19.57
C LYS A 272 -5.56 -1.31 19.00
N GLY A 273 -6.79 -0.84 18.79
CA GLY A 273 -7.05 0.57 18.47
C GLY A 273 -6.56 1.53 19.57
N LYS A 274 -6.70 1.18 20.85
CA LYS A 274 -6.17 2.00 21.97
C LYS A 274 -4.64 2.00 22.02
N GLU A 275 -4.00 0.88 21.72
CA GLU A 275 -2.54 0.77 21.60
C GLU A 275 -2.02 1.71 20.50
N MET A 276 -2.60 1.62 19.30
CA MET A 276 -2.30 2.50 18.17
C MET A 276 -2.51 3.98 18.54
N ARG A 277 -3.60 4.31 19.24
CA ARG A 277 -3.85 5.67 19.74
C ARG A 277 -2.73 6.16 20.67
N SER A 278 -2.25 5.31 21.58
CA SER A 278 -1.18 5.68 22.51
C SER A 278 0.11 6.01 21.77
N VAL A 279 0.46 5.19 20.78
CA VAL A 279 1.63 5.40 19.91
C VAL A 279 1.49 6.70 19.13
N MET A 280 0.36 6.93 18.45
CA MET A 280 0.16 8.16 17.68
C MET A 280 0.17 9.41 18.56
N LYS A 281 -0.42 9.36 19.76
CA LYS A 281 -0.35 10.51 20.68
C LYS A 281 1.09 10.84 21.05
N LYS A 282 1.90 9.85 21.40
CA LYS A 282 3.33 10.08 21.70
C LYS A 282 4.02 10.79 20.54
N LEU A 283 3.82 10.29 19.33
CA LEU A 283 4.41 10.86 18.11
C LEU A 283 3.91 12.28 17.78
N LEU A 284 2.61 12.56 17.98
CA LEU A 284 2.04 13.90 17.75
C LEU A 284 2.54 14.95 18.74
N PHE A 285 2.84 14.54 19.97
CA PHE A 285 3.33 15.45 21.00
C PHE A 285 4.85 15.66 20.96
N GLU A 286 5.57 14.97 20.08
CA GLU A 286 6.99 15.20 19.81
C GLU A 286 7.17 16.38 18.83
N GLU A 287 8.11 17.28 19.12
CA GLU A 287 8.58 18.31 18.18
C GLU A 287 9.33 17.60 17.03
N PRO A 288 9.00 17.80 15.74
CA PRO A 288 8.26 18.92 15.12
C PRO A 288 6.75 18.72 14.81
N PHE A 289 6.12 17.57 15.15
CA PHE A 289 4.77 17.21 14.68
C PHE A 289 3.62 17.85 15.43
N ARG A 290 3.90 18.47 16.58
CA ARG A 290 2.91 19.21 17.35
C ARG A 290 2.11 20.18 16.48
N HIS A 291 2.77 20.75 15.47
CA HIS A 291 2.21 21.71 14.53
C HIS A 291 1.92 21.14 13.13
N SER A 292 2.20 19.85 12.88
CA SER A 292 1.96 19.22 11.57
C SER A 292 0.47 18.97 11.36
N LYS A 293 -0.14 19.78 10.50
CA LYS A 293 -1.55 19.69 10.10
C LYS A 293 -1.90 18.29 9.56
N LEU A 294 -1.00 17.71 8.78
CA LEU A 294 -1.19 16.40 8.14
C LEU A 294 -1.18 15.25 9.17
N ALA A 295 -0.30 15.31 10.17
CA ALA A 295 -0.25 14.30 11.23
C ALA A 295 -1.54 14.28 12.06
N TRP A 296 -2.04 15.47 12.42
CA TRP A 296 -3.32 15.60 13.12
C TRP A 296 -4.52 15.14 12.29
N LEU A 297 -4.52 15.41 10.97
CA LEU A 297 -5.54 14.92 10.06
C LEU A 297 -5.61 13.39 10.05
N ARG A 298 -4.47 12.70 9.93
CA ARG A 298 -4.42 11.24 9.96
C ARG A 298 -4.85 10.66 11.31
N TYR A 299 -4.46 11.30 12.40
CA TYR A 299 -4.94 10.93 13.73
C TYR A 299 -6.46 11.04 13.85
N ALA A 300 -7.07 12.08 13.28
CA ALA A 300 -8.52 12.22 13.27
C ALA A 300 -9.22 11.13 12.47
N VAL A 301 -8.71 10.81 11.26
CA VAL A 301 -9.24 9.71 10.44
C VAL A 301 -9.16 8.38 11.21
N MET A 302 -8.05 8.13 11.88
CA MET A 302 -7.86 6.95 12.71
C MET A 302 -8.88 6.86 13.87
N GLU A 303 -9.06 7.93 14.64
CA GLU A 303 -10.03 7.95 15.76
C GLU A 303 -11.46 7.71 15.26
N TRP A 304 -11.77 8.21 14.06
CA TRP A 304 -13.05 7.97 13.40
C TRP A 304 -13.22 6.50 13.02
N CYS A 305 -12.20 5.86 12.46
CA CYS A 305 -12.20 4.43 12.13
C CYS A 305 -12.32 3.51 13.36
N ILE A 306 -11.83 3.95 14.52
CA ILE A 306 -12.02 3.27 15.83
C ILE A 306 -13.46 3.43 16.35
N GLY A 307 -14.23 4.38 15.82
CA GLY A 307 -15.60 4.68 16.25
C GLY A 307 -15.71 5.81 17.27
N ARG A 308 -14.65 6.61 17.47
CA ARG A 308 -14.62 7.77 18.38
C ARG A 308 -14.76 9.07 17.61
N GLN A 309 -15.91 9.24 16.97
CA GLN A 309 -16.19 10.37 16.09
C GLN A 309 -16.02 11.73 16.78
N ASP A 310 -16.38 11.85 18.06
CA ASP A 310 -16.26 13.14 18.77
C ASP A 310 -14.80 13.54 19.04
N ASP A 311 -13.93 12.59 19.34
CA ASP A 311 -12.50 12.86 19.52
C ASP A 311 -11.83 13.16 18.17
N ALA A 312 -12.26 12.49 17.10
CA ALA A 312 -11.84 12.80 15.73
C ALA A 312 -12.24 14.23 15.32
N ARG A 313 -13.50 14.63 15.58
CA ARG A 313 -13.97 16.00 15.35
C ARG A 313 -13.13 17.02 16.13
N LYS A 314 -12.84 16.78 17.41
CA LYS A 314 -11.99 17.68 18.22
C LYS A 314 -10.59 17.84 17.64
N ALA A 315 -9.99 16.76 17.15
CA ALA A 315 -8.69 16.82 16.48
C ALA A 315 -8.75 17.68 15.20
N LEU A 316 -9.80 17.51 14.39
CA LEU A 316 -10.01 18.35 13.20
C LEU A 316 -10.27 19.81 13.56
N TYR A 317 -11.04 20.09 14.61
CA TYR A 317 -11.28 21.45 15.09
C TYR A 317 -9.97 22.11 15.54
N HIS A 318 -9.08 21.38 16.20
CA HIS A 318 -7.77 21.89 16.58
C HIS A 318 -6.96 22.34 15.35
N VAL A 319 -6.92 21.50 14.31
CA VAL A 319 -6.24 21.84 13.04
C VAL A 319 -6.91 23.05 12.39
N LEU A 320 -8.22 23.00 12.17
CA LEU A 320 -8.98 24.05 11.47
C LEU A 320 -8.92 25.40 12.18
N MET A 321 -9.02 25.41 13.52
CA MET A 321 -8.84 26.64 14.31
C MET A 321 -7.41 27.18 14.19
N SER A 322 -6.39 26.31 14.15
CA SER A 322 -5.01 26.75 13.90
C SER A 322 -4.81 27.33 12.50
N LEU A 323 -5.62 26.96 11.51
CA LEU A 323 -5.57 27.55 10.16
C LEU A 323 -6.06 29.00 10.16
N VAL A 324 -7.19 29.24 10.81
CA VAL A 324 -7.82 30.57 10.87
C VAL A 324 -6.91 31.60 11.58
N HIS A 325 -6.11 31.16 12.55
CA HIS A 325 -5.23 32.03 13.33
C HIS A 325 -3.78 32.09 12.82
N GLY A 326 -3.43 31.32 11.77
CA GLY A 326 -2.04 31.06 11.35
C GLY A 326 -1.55 31.81 10.10
N ASN A 327 -2.34 32.74 9.53
CA ASN A 327 -1.94 33.50 8.34
C ASN A 327 -0.91 34.59 8.65
N THR A 328 0.36 34.20 8.74
CA THR A 328 1.49 35.12 8.56
C THR A 328 2.67 34.33 7.98
N ASP A 329 2.98 34.54 6.70
CA ASP A 329 4.33 34.84 6.16
C ASP A 329 4.48 34.31 4.72
N ASP A 330 4.06 35.12 3.74
CA ASP A 330 4.13 34.85 2.28
C ASP A 330 5.58 34.82 1.72
N SER A 331 6.60 34.87 2.59
CA SER A 331 8.00 35.10 2.19
C SER A 331 8.84 33.82 2.01
N LYS A 332 8.29 32.62 2.25
CA LYS A 332 9.04 31.35 2.12
C LYS A 332 8.84 30.70 0.75
N PRO A 333 9.91 30.12 0.14
CA PRO A 333 9.82 29.43 -1.14
C PRO A 333 8.83 28.25 -1.07
N PRO A 334 8.19 27.87 -2.19
CA PRO A 334 7.24 26.77 -2.23
C PRO A 334 7.95 25.47 -1.81
N THR A 335 7.59 24.96 -0.64
CA THR A 335 8.00 23.62 -0.21
C THR A 335 7.17 22.55 -0.95
N MET A 336 7.62 21.29 -0.91
CA MET A 336 6.99 20.13 -1.56
C MET A 336 5.49 19.95 -1.25
N TYR A 337 4.99 20.57 -0.17
CA TYR A 337 3.58 20.67 0.20
C TYR A 337 3.21 22.15 0.33
N HIS A 338 2.46 22.69 -0.63
CA HIS A 338 1.92 24.04 -0.46
C HIS A 338 0.98 24.04 0.76
N PRO A 339 1.12 24.98 1.73
CA PRO A 339 0.27 25.02 2.94
C PRO A 339 -1.22 24.91 2.62
N HIS A 340 -1.65 25.58 1.54
CA HIS A 340 -3.02 25.54 1.03
C HIS A 340 -3.53 24.14 0.64
N SER A 341 -2.69 23.27 0.04
CA SER A 341 -3.12 21.93 -0.38
C SER A 341 -3.52 21.03 0.81
N VAL A 342 -2.74 21.09 1.90
CA VAL A 342 -3.01 20.36 3.14
C VAL A 342 -4.26 20.91 3.84
N GLU A 343 -4.47 22.22 3.78
CA GLU A 343 -5.67 22.85 4.32
C GLU A 343 -6.93 22.36 3.61
N LEU A 344 -6.92 22.37 2.28
CA LEU A 344 -8.01 21.83 1.45
C LEU A 344 -8.22 20.33 1.72
N MET A 345 -7.16 19.58 1.93
CA MET A 345 -7.24 18.17 2.30
C MET A 345 -7.95 17.97 3.65
N VAL A 346 -7.73 18.83 4.65
CA VAL A 346 -8.44 18.77 5.94
C VAL A 346 -9.94 19.00 5.74
N TYR A 347 -10.33 20.05 4.99
CA TYR A 347 -11.73 20.34 4.69
C TYR A 347 -12.40 19.20 3.91
N ARG A 348 -11.74 18.70 2.86
CA ARG A 348 -12.19 17.55 2.06
C ARG A 348 -12.42 16.33 2.93
N THR A 349 -11.40 15.93 3.68
CA THR A 349 -11.46 14.71 4.50
C THR A 349 -12.54 14.84 5.55
N TYR A 350 -12.70 16.01 6.19
CA TYR A 350 -13.76 16.21 7.17
C TYR A 350 -15.16 16.08 6.55
N ALA A 351 -15.39 16.73 5.40
CA ALA A 351 -16.64 16.60 4.67
C ALA A 351 -16.91 15.13 4.25
N GLU A 352 -15.89 14.42 3.77
CA GLU A 352 -15.98 13.00 3.40
C GLU A 352 -16.29 12.09 4.61
N MET A 353 -15.73 12.38 5.79
CA MET A 353 -16.00 11.64 7.03
C MET A 353 -17.46 11.78 7.45
N GLU A 354 -17.98 13.02 7.50
CA GLU A 354 -19.37 13.29 7.90
C GLU A 354 -20.40 12.79 6.87
N MET A 355 -20.06 12.83 5.58
CA MET A 355 -20.90 12.25 4.51
C MET A 355 -20.92 10.71 4.51
N GLY A 356 -20.03 10.07 5.27
CA GLY A 356 -19.85 8.63 5.25
C GLY A 356 -19.25 8.10 3.94
N LEU A 357 -18.41 8.90 3.30
CA LEU A 357 -17.64 8.52 2.11
C LEU A 357 -16.45 7.63 2.49
N ILE A 358 -15.84 7.88 3.65
CA ILE A 358 -14.77 7.05 4.22
C ILE A 358 -15.41 5.88 4.99
N HIS A 359 -15.87 4.87 4.27
CA HIS A 359 -16.42 3.63 4.85
C HIS A 359 -15.56 2.39 4.59
N GLY A 360 -14.53 2.52 3.74
CA GLY A 360 -13.69 1.39 3.31
C GLY A 360 -12.71 0.85 4.36
N GLY A 361 -12.55 1.53 5.49
CA GLY A 361 -11.56 1.19 6.52
C GLY A 361 -12.10 1.11 7.95
N CYS A 362 -13.42 1.20 8.18
CA CYS A 362 -13.94 1.08 9.55
C CYS A 362 -13.62 -0.31 10.13
N LEU A 363 -12.89 -0.31 11.24
CA LEU A 363 -12.55 -1.51 12.01
C LEU A 363 -13.79 -2.25 12.48
N LEU A 364 -14.88 -1.52 12.71
CA LEU A 364 -16.18 -2.03 13.07
C LEU A 364 -17.09 -2.04 11.85
N LYS A 365 -17.93 -3.08 11.70
CA LYS A 365 -18.99 -3.10 10.67
C LYS A 365 -19.72 -1.76 10.74
N GLY A 366 -19.74 -1.03 9.63
CA GLY A 366 -20.45 0.24 9.55
C GLY A 366 -21.86 0.02 10.09
N GLN A 367 -22.19 0.66 11.21
CA GLN A 367 -23.59 0.78 11.59
C GLN A 367 -24.26 1.39 10.37
N LYS A 368 -25.27 0.70 9.81
CA LYS A 368 -26.17 1.34 8.86
C LYS A 368 -26.76 2.53 9.64
N GLY A 369 -26.14 3.70 9.50
CA GLY A 369 -26.60 4.89 10.19
C GLY A 369 -28.05 5.10 9.80
N ASP A 370 -28.92 5.18 10.80
CA ASP A 370 -30.30 5.61 10.64
C ASP A 370 -30.34 6.87 9.76
N ARG A 371 -31.42 7.03 8.98
CA ARG A 371 -31.59 8.19 8.09
C ARG A 371 -31.33 9.53 8.80
N ALA A 372 -31.70 9.63 10.08
CA ALA A 372 -31.46 10.81 10.90
C ALA A 372 -29.96 11.13 11.10
N ASN A 373 -29.11 10.12 11.29
CA ASN A 373 -27.67 10.31 11.44
C ASN A 373 -27.01 10.77 10.13
N ARG A 374 -27.57 10.37 8.98
CA ARG A 374 -27.09 10.80 7.66
C ARG A 374 -27.41 12.26 7.37
N GLU A 375 -28.59 12.72 7.78
CA GLU A 375 -28.98 14.12 7.59
C GLU A 375 -28.13 15.05 8.49
N SER A 376 -27.89 14.66 9.74
CA SER A 376 -26.96 15.37 10.64
C SER A 376 -25.53 15.43 10.05
N GLY A 377 -25.04 14.32 9.48
CA GLY A 377 -23.75 14.28 8.79
C GLY A 377 -23.69 15.21 7.57
N ARG A 378 -24.75 15.24 6.74
CA ARG A 378 -24.86 16.16 5.59
C ARG A 378 -24.84 17.62 6.02
N GLN A 379 -25.52 17.97 7.10
CA GLN A 379 -25.53 19.34 7.65
C GLN A 379 -24.15 19.76 8.16
N LYS A 380 -23.46 18.88 8.90
CA LYS A 380 -22.08 19.14 9.37
C LYS A 380 -21.11 19.31 8.21
N ALA A 381 -21.16 18.44 7.21
CA ALA A 381 -20.35 18.56 6.00
C ALA A 381 -20.63 19.87 5.25
N LEU A 382 -21.90 20.28 5.13
CA LEU A 382 -22.28 21.54 4.51
C LEU A 382 -21.71 22.75 5.27
N GLN A 383 -21.80 22.77 6.60
CA GLN A 383 -21.28 23.88 7.41
C GLN A 383 -19.76 24.04 7.25
N VAL A 384 -19.02 22.93 7.24
CA VAL A 384 -17.57 22.91 7.03
C VAL A 384 -17.19 23.48 5.65
N LEU A 385 -17.90 23.06 4.60
CA LEU A 385 -17.66 23.52 3.23
C LEU A 385 -18.06 24.99 3.03
N VAL A 386 -19.03 25.50 3.79
CA VAL A 386 -19.38 26.93 3.81
C VAL A 386 -18.32 27.73 4.57
N SER A 387 -17.84 27.24 5.71
CA SER A 387 -16.76 27.86 6.47
C SER A 387 -15.48 28.01 5.63
N MET A 388 -15.18 27.02 4.78
CA MET A 388 -14.05 27.11 3.85
C MET A 388 -14.16 28.31 2.90
N CYS A 389 -15.38 28.65 2.43
CA CYS A 389 -15.59 29.81 1.55
C CYS A 389 -15.57 31.15 2.27
N ILE A 390 -15.97 31.17 3.54
CA ILE A 390 -16.05 32.40 4.33
C ILE A 390 -14.68 32.76 4.90
N GLY A 391 -13.79 31.78 5.07
CA GLY A 391 -12.49 31.96 5.72
C GLY A 391 -12.56 31.91 7.26
N ASP A 392 -13.77 31.77 7.81
CA ASP A 392 -14.03 31.67 9.25
C ASP A 392 -14.59 30.29 9.59
N PHE A 393 -13.79 29.50 10.31
CA PHE A 393 -14.22 28.20 10.80
C PHE A 393 -15.14 28.34 12.02
N THR A 394 -16.33 27.77 11.93
CA THR A 394 -17.27 27.62 13.06
C THR A 394 -17.47 26.15 13.36
N ILE A 395 -17.51 25.80 14.66
CA ILE A 395 -17.76 24.42 15.07
C ILE A 395 -19.14 23.98 14.56
N PRO A 396 -19.24 22.85 13.85
CA PRO A 396 -20.51 22.41 13.31
C PRO A 396 -21.61 22.21 14.36
N SER A 397 -22.79 22.76 14.11
CA SER A 397 -23.98 22.66 14.96
C SER A 397 -25.15 21.99 14.23
N GLU A 398 -26.05 21.35 14.98
CA GLU A 398 -27.20 20.65 14.39
C GLU A 398 -28.27 21.62 13.85
N ASP A 399 -28.24 22.89 14.27
CA ASP A 399 -29.20 23.93 13.86
C ASP A 399 -28.74 24.74 12.64
N PHE A 400 -27.63 24.36 11.99
CA PHE A 400 -27.08 25.12 10.88
C PHE A 400 -28.02 25.12 9.66
N SER A 401 -28.38 26.33 9.19
CA SER A 401 -29.11 26.53 7.94
C SER A 401 -28.40 27.55 7.06
N ILE A 402 -28.16 27.17 5.81
CA ILE A 402 -27.55 28.07 4.82
C ILE A 402 -28.62 28.98 4.21
N THR A 403 -28.40 30.29 4.23
CA THR A 403 -29.29 31.24 3.55
C THR A 403 -29.07 31.20 2.03
N THR A 404 -30.10 31.50 1.23
CA THR A 404 -30.00 31.57 -0.24
C THR A 404 -28.90 32.54 -0.70
N ILE A 405 -28.70 33.64 0.02
CA ILE A 405 -27.65 34.64 -0.27
C ILE A 405 -26.26 34.05 -0.03
N GLN A 406 -26.04 33.38 1.11
CA GLN A 406 -24.77 32.71 1.40
C GLN A 406 -24.48 31.61 0.38
N LEU A 407 -25.49 30.84 -0.01
CA LEU A 407 -25.37 29.80 -1.02
C LEU A 407 -24.87 30.34 -2.37
N VAL A 408 -25.45 31.45 -2.86
CA VAL A 408 -25.01 32.09 -4.11
C VAL A 408 -23.60 32.65 -3.99
N LYS A 409 -23.26 33.28 -2.86
CA LYS A 409 -21.91 33.79 -2.60
C LYS A 409 -20.87 32.66 -2.59
N CYS A 410 -21.15 31.56 -1.91
CA CYS A 410 -20.26 30.39 -1.86
C CYS A 410 -20.08 29.79 -3.26
N LYS A 411 -21.15 29.59 -4.04
CA LYS A 411 -21.06 29.10 -5.43
C LYS A 411 -20.14 29.98 -6.27
N LYS A 412 -20.31 31.31 -6.21
CA LYS A 412 -19.45 32.25 -6.94
C LYS A 412 -17.99 32.18 -6.48
N HIS A 413 -17.74 32.06 -5.18
CA HIS A 413 -16.40 31.93 -4.64
C HIS A 413 -15.72 30.63 -5.11
N TYR A 414 -16.44 29.51 -5.08
CA TYR A 414 -15.96 28.22 -5.60
C TYR A 414 -15.53 28.29 -7.06
N THR A 415 -16.37 28.88 -7.92
CA THR A 415 -16.07 29.06 -9.35
C THR A 415 -14.84 29.95 -9.55
N ASN A 416 -14.76 31.10 -8.87
CA ASN A 416 -13.65 32.03 -9.03
C ASN A 416 -12.29 31.40 -8.72
N ILE A 417 -12.17 30.69 -7.60
CA ILE A 417 -10.91 30.06 -7.20
C ILE A 417 -10.59 28.85 -8.09
N GLN A 418 -11.60 28.10 -8.54
CA GLN A 418 -11.39 27.02 -9.50
C GLN A 418 -10.80 27.56 -10.82
N ASP A 419 -11.34 28.67 -11.33
CA ASP A 419 -10.85 29.31 -12.55
C ASP A 419 -9.43 29.86 -12.37
N GLU A 420 -9.11 30.43 -11.21
CA GLU A 420 -7.76 30.89 -10.86
C GLU A 420 -6.74 29.73 -10.84
N LEU A 421 -7.08 28.61 -10.18
CA LEU A 421 -6.22 27.42 -10.14
C LEU A 421 -6.00 26.84 -11.54
N LEU A 422 -7.05 26.76 -12.37
CA LEU A 422 -6.97 26.27 -13.74
C LEU A 422 -6.12 27.20 -14.63
N HIS A 423 -6.23 28.51 -14.43
CA HIS A 423 -5.41 29.51 -15.11
C HIS A 423 -3.93 29.35 -14.76
N ASN A 424 -3.60 29.27 -13.46
CA ASN A 424 -2.23 29.10 -12.98
C ASN A 424 -1.58 27.81 -13.49
N ILE A 425 -2.32 26.70 -13.57
CA ILE A 425 -1.84 25.44 -14.15
C ILE A 425 -1.59 25.56 -15.67
N THR A 426 -2.41 26.37 -16.36
CA THR A 426 -2.31 26.54 -17.81
C THR A 426 -1.14 27.44 -18.20
N GLU A 427 -0.90 28.51 -17.44
CA GLU A 427 0.14 29.51 -17.71
C GLU A 427 1.54 29.15 -17.20
N ALA A 428 1.69 28.09 -16.40
CA ALA A 428 3.01 27.61 -15.98
C ALA A 428 3.85 27.14 -17.19
N ASP A 429 4.78 27.99 -17.65
CA ASP A 429 5.79 27.72 -18.68
C ASP A 429 7.13 27.29 -18.02
N MET A 430 7.80 26.24 -18.53
CA MET A 430 9.06 25.74 -17.93
C MET A 430 10.30 26.51 -18.39
N PRO A 431 11.22 26.79 -17.45
CA PRO A 431 12.62 26.47 -17.71
C PRO A 431 13.38 25.66 -16.62
N SER A 432 12.78 25.23 -15.49
CA SER A 432 13.56 24.58 -14.41
C SER A 432 12.85 23.47 -13.60
N ASP A 433 13.61 22.60 -12.90
CA ASP A 433 13.08 21.54 -12.02
C ASP A 433 12.13 22.06 -10.91
N GLU A 434 12.27 23.33 -10.49
CA GLU A 434 11.39 23.95 -9.46
C GLU A 434 9.96 24.17 -9.97
N ASP A 435 9.78 24.45 -11.27
CA ASP A 435 8.47 24.71 -11.87
C ASP A 435 7.61 23.43 -11.99
N CYS A 436 8.25 22.25 -12.10
CA CYS A 436 7.60 20.94 -12.09
C CYS A 436 6.90 20.64 -10.75
N TYR A 437 7.53 21.02 -9.62
CA TYR A 437 6.93 20.86 -8.30
C TYR A 437 5.73 21.80 -8.10
N THR A 438 5.80 23.00 -8.66
CA THR A 438 4.70 23.98 -8.64
C THR A 438 3.46 23.45 -9.36
N VAL A 439 3.61 22.87 -10.55
CA VAL A 439 2.48 22.28 -11.29
C VAL A 439 1.84 21.11 -10.52
N LEU A 440 2.65 20.25 -9.89
CA LEU A 440 2.14 19.11 -9.12
C LEU A 440 1.42 19.55 -7.82
N THR A 441 1.93 20.56 -7.13
CA THR A 441 1.30 21.11 -5.92
C THR A 441 0.00 21.87 -6.23
N LEU A 442 -0.02 22.66 -7.32
CA LEU A 442 -1.24 23.26 -7.85
C LEU A 442 -2.25 22.20 -8.27
N GLY A 443 -1.79 21.13 -8.92
CA GLY A 443 -2.61 19.98 -9.28
C GLY A 443 -3.25 19.26 -8.09
N SER A 444 -2.51 19.11 -6.98
CA SER A 444 -3.06 18.56 -5.73
C SER A 444 -4.08 19.49 -5.10
N SER A 445 -3.82 20.80 -5.12
CA SER A 445 -4.77 21.81 -4.61
C SER A 445 -6.06 21.81 -5.42
N LEU A 446 -5.96 21.76 -6.75
CA LEU A 446 -7.11 21.67 -7.66
C LEU A 446 -7.95 20.43 -7.37
N GLU A 447 -7.32 19.27 -7.19
CA GLU A 447 -8.05 18.03 -6.88
C GLU A 447 -8.88 18.16 -5.60
N HIS A 448 -8.26 18.60 -4.49
CA HIS A 448 -8.99 18.76 -3.23
C HIS A 448 -10.09 19.83 -3.33
N TRP A 449 -9.83 20.94 -4.02
CA TRP A 449 -10.82 22.00 -4.26
C TRP A 449 -12.04 21.50 -5.01
N VAL A 450 -11.82 20.81 -6.14
CA VAL A 450 -12.88 20.29 -7.01
C VAL A 450 -13.74 19.27 -6.26
N VAL A 451 -13.13 18.43 -5.42
CA VAL A 451 -13.89 17.47 -4.59
C VAL A 451 -14.75 18.20 -3.54
N CYS A 452 -14.19 19.18 -2.82
CA CYS A 452 -14.96 20.00 -1.88
C CYS A 452 -16.14 20.70 -2.59
N TYR A 453 -15.89 21.30 -3.75
CA TYR A 453 -16.91 21.99 -4.53
C TYR A 453 -18.00 21.02 -5.03
N ALA A 454 -17.61 19.86 -5.56
CA ALA A 454 -18.54 18.84 -6.01
C ALA A 454 -19.41 18.28 -4.86
N ILE A 455 -18.84 18.05 -3.67
CA ILE A 455 -19.61 17.63 -2.48
C ILE A 455 -20.59 18.74 -2.06
N PHE A 456 -20.15 20.00 -2.05
CA PHE A 456 -21.01 21.15 -1.73
C PHE A 456 -22.20 21.25 -2.71
N ILE A 457 -21.95 21.12 -4.01
CA ILE A 457 -23.02 21.13 -5.03
C ILE A 457 -23.91 19.88 -4.92
N TYR A 458 -23.33 18.72 -4.61
CA TYR A 458 -24.09 17.49 -4.40
C TYR A 458 -25.09 17.63 -3.26
N ILE A 459 -24.68 18.20 -2.12
CA ILE A 459 -25.55 18.41 -0.95
C ILE A 459 -26.62 19.48 -1.23
N THR A 460 -26.27 20.56 -1.92
CA THR A 460 -27.17 21.72 -2.10
C THR A 460 -28.11 21.63 -3.31
N THR A 461 -27.66 21.02 -4.40
CA THR A 461 -28.32 21.08 -5.72
C THR A 461 -28.56 19.69 -6.31
N GLY A 462 -27.73 18.70 -5.95
CA GLY A 462 -27.88 17.30 -6.37
C GLY A 462 -26.80 16.83 -7.36
N LEU A 463 -26.87 15.55 -7.75
CA LEU A 463 -25.81 14.89 -8.51
C LEU A 463 -25.52 15.52 -9.87
N ALA A 464 -26.55 15.86 -10.66
CA ALA A 464 -26.35 16.37 -12.02
C ALA A 464 -25.50 17.64 -12.02
N ALA A 465 -25.77 18.58 -11.11
CA ALA A 465 -24.97 19.79 -10.96
C ALA A 465 -23.55 19.49 -10.46
N ALA A 466 -23.36 18.47 -9.61
CA ALA A 466 -22.04 18.10 -9.12
C ALA A 466 -21.17 17.47 -10.22
N VAL A 467 -21.78 16.73 -11.16
CA VAL A 467 -21.08 16.18 -12.33
C VAL A 467 -20.59 17.28 -13.26
N GLU A 468 -21.36 18.37 -13.42
CA GLU A 468 -20.94 19.51 -14.25
C GLU A 468 -19.66 20.18 -13.72
N VAL A 469 -19.47 20.24 -12.40
CA VAL A 469 -18.22 20.74 -11.80
C VAL A 469 -17.00 19.96 -12.32
N PHE A 470 -17.09 18.64 -12.42
CA PHE A 470 -16.01 17.82 -12.99
C PHE A 470 -15.85 18.05 -14.50
N ASN A 471 -16.95 18.18 -15.25
CA ASN A 471 -16.94 18.40 -16.70
C ASN A 471 -16.28 19.74 -17.09
N GLU A 472 -16.51 20.80 -16.32
CA GLU A 472 -15.86 22.10 -16.50
C GLU A 472 -14.32 21.96 -16.41
N VAL A 473 -13.83 21.25 -15.39
CA VAL A 473 -12.41 20.97 -15.20
C VAL A 473 -11.84 20.11 -16.33
N TYR A 474 -12.57 19.06 -16.78
CA TYR A 474 -12.13 18.24 -17.91
C TYR A 474 -12.01 19.03 -19.21
N THR A 475 -12.93 19.97 -19.44
CA THR A 475 -12.95 20.82 -20.64
C THR A 475 -11.76 21.78 -20.62
N SER A 476 -11.52 22.45 -19.48
CA SER A 476 -10.40 23.38 -19.32
C SER A 476 -9.05 22.68 -19.47
N LEU A 477 -8.81 21.60 -18.72
CA LEU A 477 -7.55 20.84 -18.79
C LEU A 477 -7.38 20.13 -20.15
N GLY A 478 -8.48 19.69 -20.79
CA GLY A 478 -8.47 19.13 -22.13
C GLY A 478 -8.01 20.14 -23.20
N CYS A 479 -8.50 21.38 -23.12
CA CYS A 479 -8.04 22.47 -23.98
C CYS A 479 -6.53 22.76 -23.77
N THR A 480 -6.06 22.72 -22.52
CA THR A 480 -4.63 22.92 -22.20
C THR A 480 -3.76 21.77 -22.73
N LEU A 481 -4.24 20.52 -22.64
CA LEU A 481 -3.55 19.37 -23.24
C LEU A 481 -3.42 19.52 -24.75
N GLN A 482 -4.50 19.86 -25.47
CA GLN A 482 -4.48 20.05 -26.92
C GLN A 482 -3.49 21.14 -27.36
N LYS A 483 -3.36 22.23 -26.58
CA LYS A 483 -2.36 23.29 -26.83
C LYS A 483 -0.92 22.80 -26.65
N LYS A 484 -0.70 21.75 -25.86
CA LYS A 484 0.63 21.23 -25.48
C LYS A 484 0.96 19.87 -26.15
N GLU A 485 0.09 19.31 -27.01
CA GLU A 485 0.34 18.08 -27.77
C GLU A 485 1.46 18.30 -28.82
N GLY A 486 2.52 17.47 -28.76
CA GLY A 486 3.59 17.44 -29.78
C GLY A 486 5.03 17.71 -29.29
N LYS A 487 5.24 17.93 -27.99
CA LYS A 487 6.58 17.96 -27.38
C LYS A 487 6.62 16.88 -26.30
N GLY A 488 7.69 16.09 -26.24
CA GLY A 488 7.92 15.12 -25.16
C GLY A 488 8.14 15.83 -23.82
N ASN A 489 7.08 16.42 -23.28
CA ASN A 489 7.11 17.33 -22.15
C ASN A 489 6.52 16.64 -20.93
N GLU A 490 7.28 16.59 -19.84
CA GLU A 490 6.86 16.13 -18.52
C GLU A 490 5.57 16.83 -18.04
N GLN A 491 5.31 18.07 -18.49
CA GLN A 491 4.05 18.78 -18.25
C GLN A 491 2.81 18.06 -18.81
N TYR A 492 2.90 17.43 -19.98
CA TYR A 492 1.79 16.69 -20.57
C TYR A 492 1.39 15.51 -19.66
N ASP A 493 2.39 14.77 -19.18
CA ASP A 493 2.19 13.65 -18.25
C ASP A 493 1.67 14.13 -16.89
N MET A 494 2.12 15.30 -16.40
CA MET A 494 1.62 15.89 -15.16
C MET A 494 0.16 16.31 -15.27
N ILE A 495 -0.25 16.95 -16.37
CA ILE A 495 -1.64 17.35 -16.58
C ILE A 495 -2.52 16.10 -16.72
N LEU A 496 -2.06 15.08 -17.45
CA LEU A 496 -2.75 13.79 -17.52
C LEU A 496 -2.92 13.15 -16.13
N ASP A 497 -1.90 13.19 -15.28
CA ASP A 497 -1.94 12.70 -13.90
C ASP A 497 -2.96 13.47 -13.04
N ILE A 498 -3.02 14.80 -13.16
CA ILE A 498 -4.05 15.62 -12.50
C ILE A 498 -5.45 15.22 -12.98
N MET A 499 -5.66 15.13 -14.30
CA MET A 499 -6.94 14.74 -14.87
C MET A 499 -7.35 13.32 -14.45
N GLN A 500 -6.40 12.41 -14.31
CA GLN A 500 -6.62 11.06 -13.80
C GLN A 500 -7.12 11.10 -12.35
N ARG A 501 -6.47 11.84 -11.44
CA ARG A 501 -6.91 11.95 -10.03
C ARG A 501 -8.29 12.57 -9.88
N VAL A 502 -8.60 13.59 -10.69
CA VAL A 502 -9.95 14.18 -10.77
C VAL A 502 -10.98 13.16 -11.29
N THR A 503 -10.60 12.31 -12.24
CA THR A 503 -11.46 11.22 -12.76
C THR A 503 -11.76 10.17 -11.70
N GLU A 504 -10.74 9.74 -10.94
CA GLU A 504 -10.93 8.80 -9.82
C GLU A 504 -11.88 9.38 -8.76
N SER A 505 -11.75 10.66 -8.43
CA SER A 505 -12.63 11.36 -7.49
C SER A 505 -14.07 11.51 -7.99
N HIS A 506 -14.26 11.78 -9.29
CA HIS A 506 -15.58 11.81 -9.91
C HIS A 506 -16.28 10.45 -9.85
N LEU A 507 -15.57 9.38 -10.24
CA LEU A 507 -16.09 8.00 -10.18
C LEU A 507 -16.43 7.59 -8.74
N PHE A 508 -15.65 8.07 -7.77
CA PHE A 508 -15.90 7.86 -6.36
C PHE A 508 -17.24 8.45 -5.90
N LEU A 509 -17.52 9.71 -6.24
CA LEU A 509 -18.80 10.36 -5.91
C LEU A 509 -20.00 9.62 -6.55
N LEU A 510 -19.85 9.19 -7.81
CA LEU A 510 -20.89 8.42 -8.52
C LEU A 510 -21.18 7.08 -7.84
N ASN A 511 -20.14 6.34 -7.44
CA ASN A 511 -20.27 5.08 -6.72
C ASN A 511 -20.96 5.29 -5.36
N PHE A 512 -20.61 6.35 -4.63
CA PHE A 512 -21.29 6.70 -3.38
C PHE A 512 -22.78 6.94 -3.58
N HIS A 513 -23.15 7.74 -4.58
CA HIS A 513 -24.55 8.00 -4.90
C HIS A 513 -25.31 6.69 -5.22
N ILE A 514 -24.72 5.79 -6.02
CA ILE A 514 -25.31 4.49 -6.33
C ILE A 514 -25.55 3.65 -5.06
N ARG A 515 -24.58 3.63 -4.14
CA ARG A 515 -24.70 2.88 -2.88
C ARG A 515 -25.74 3.46 -1.93
N GLN A 516 -25.90 4.78 -1.91
CA GLN A 516 -26.78 5.46 -0.96
C GLN A 516 -28.21 5.58 -1.44
N GLU A 517 -28.41 5.90 -2.73
CA GLU A 517 -29.72 6.25 -3.30
C GLU A 517 -30.30 5.14 -4.19
N CYS A 518 -29.64 3.97 -4.27
CA CYS A 518 -30.04 2.84 -5.11
C CYS A 518 -30.24 3.24 -6.59
N ALA A 519 -29.38 4.14 -7.09
CA ALA A 519 -29.44 4.66 -8.45
C ALA A 519 -29.04 3.58 -9.50
N PRO A 520 -29.49 3.70 -10.77
CA PRO A 520 -29.18 2.72 -11.81
C PRO A 520 -27.68 2.70 -12.12
N LEU A 521 -27.14 1.49 -12.38
CA LEU A 521 -25.72 1.29 -12.72
C LEU A 521 -25.27 2.05 -13.98
N ARG A 522 -26.21 2.48 -14.82
CA ARG A 522 -25.92 3.32 -16.01
C ARG A 522 -25.24 4.64 -15.64
N THR A 523 -25.55 5.20 -14.46
CA THR A 523 -25.02 6.49 -13.98
C THR A 523 -23.50 6.48 -13.86
N ILE A 524 -22.89 5.37 -13.44
CA ILE A 524 -21.43 5.22 -13.37
C ILE A 524 -20.83 4.58 -14.64
N ARG A 525 -21.60 3.75 -15.35
CA ARG A 525 -21.09 2.98 -16.50
C ARG A 525 -20.57 3.86 -17.64
N VAL A 526 -21.27 4.96 -17.97
CA VAL A 526 -20.86 5.84 -19.07
C VAL A 526 -19.56 6.59 -18.74
N PRO A 527 -19.46 7.34 -17.61
CA PRO A 527 -18.21 7.99 -17.22
C PRO A 527 -17.04 7.00 -17.07
N LEU A 528 -17.30 5.81 -16.54
CA LEU A 528 -16.28 4.78 -16.37
C LEU A 528 -15.77 4.21 -17.70
N SER A 529 -16.65 4.08 -18.69
CA SER A 529 -16.26 3.63 -20.05
C SER A 529 -15.44 4.68 -20.79
N GLU A 530 -15.73 5.97 -20.58
CA GLU A 530 -14.96 7.09 -21.12
C GLU A 530 -13.58 7.17 -20.45
N ALA A 531 -13.54 7.10 -19.11
CA ALA A 531 -12.31 7.05 -18.34
C ALA A 531 -11.40 5.90 -18.77
N MET A 532 -11.98 4.74 -19.12
CA MET A 532 -11.21 3.60 -19.63
C MET A 532 -10.61 3.80 -21.02
N GLN A 533 -11.29 4.52 -21.90
CA GLN A 533 -10.74 4.85 -23.21
C GLN A 533 -9.57 5.82 -23.08
N ARG A 534 -9.64 6.74 -22.10
CA ARG A 534 -8.62 7.75 -21.85
C ARG A 534 -7.41 7.22 -21.07
N TYR A 535 -7.63 6.34 -20.11
CA TYR A 535 -6.60 5.81 -19.20
C TYR A 535 -6.60 4.27 -19.15
N PRO A 536 -6.28 3.59 -20.28
CA PRO A 536 -6.37 2.12 -20.37
C PRO A 536 -5.38 1.37 -19.45
N ALA A 537 -4.30 2.03 -19.02
CA ALA A 537 -3.30 1.47 -18.12
C ALA A 537 -3.59 1.73 -16.62
N ASN A 538 -4.61 2.53 -16.29
CA ASN A 538 -4.95 2.79 -14.89
C ASN A 538 -5.68 1.58 -14.28
N VAL A 539 -5.07 1.04 -13.24
CA VAL A 539 -5.53 -0.18 -12.57
C VAL A 539 -6.83 0.01 -11.79
N ASN A 540 -7.02 1.17 -11.15
CA ASN A 540 -8.22 1.46 -10.37
C ASN A 540 -9.46 1.57 -11.24
N ILE A 541 -9.33 2.26 -12.37
CA ILE A 541 -10.41 2.45 -13.33
C ILE A 541 -10.73 1.10 -14.00
N LEU A 542 -9.69 0.32 -14.37
CA LEU A 542 -9.86 -1.02 -14.93
C LEU A 542 -10.56 -1.97 -13.96
N TRP A 543 -10.10 -2.01 -12.72
CA TRP A 543 -10.72 -2.83 -11.68
C TRP A 543 -12.17 -2.42 -11.42
N SER A 544 -12.41 -1.11 -11.30
CA SER A 544 -13.76 -0.57 -11.11
C SER A 544 -14.69 -0.95 -12.26
N TYR A 545 -14.20 -0.93 -13.50
CA TYR A 545 -14.94 -1.36 -14.69
C TYR A 545 -15.25 -2.86 -14.65
N ILE A 546 -14.25 -3.70 -14.38
CA ILE A 546 -14.41 -5.15 -14.24
C ILE A 546 -15.48 -5.46 -13.18
N MET A 547 -15.38 -4.87 -11.99
CA MET A 547 -16.29 -5.16 -10.88
C MET A 547 -17.72 -4.67 -11.14
N LEU A 548 -17.89 -3.54 -11.85
CA LEU A 548 -19.20 -3.07 -12.28
C LEU A 548 -19.84 -4.01 -13.31
N GLU A 549 -19.10 -4.39 -14.34
CA GLU A 549 -19.60 -5.26 -15.42
C GLU A 549 -19.91 -6.68 -14.90
N LEU A 550 -19.09 -7.19 -13.97
CA LEU A 550 -19.33 -8.46 -13.26
C LEU A 550 -20.60 -8.43 -12.38
N ARG A 551 -21.06 -7.26 -11.92
CA ARG A 551 -22.34 -7.11 -11.20
C ARG A 551 -23.53 -7.01 -12.16
N GLY A 552 -23.34 -6.39 -13.32
CA GLY A 552 -24.41 -6.13 -14.29
C GLY A 552 -24.75 -7.28 -15.24
N ALA A 553 -24.07 -8.43 -15.15
CA ALA A 553 -24.21 -9.58 -16.05
C ALA A 553 -23.95 -9.27 -17.56
N PHE A 554 -23.29 -8.16 -17.88
CA PHE A 554 -22.98 -7.73 -19.26
C PHE A 554 -21.64 -8.29 -19.76
N THR A 555 -21.43 -9.59 -19.59
CA THR A 555 -20.10 -10.21 -19.65
C THR A 555 -19.53 -10.31 -21.07
N VAL A 556 -20.39 -10.30 -22.09
CA VAL A 556 -19.99 -10.25 -23.51
C VAL A 556 -19.30 -8.92 -23.85
N ASN A 557 -19.80 -7.80 -23.31
CA ASN A 557 -19.20 -6.48 -23.53
C ASN A 557 -17.86 -6.37 -22.82
N LEU A 558 -17.76 -6.90 -21.60
CA LEU A 558 -16.51 -6.99 -20.85
C LEU A 558 -15.46 -7.79 -21.64
N ARG A 559 -15.78 -9.00 -22.11
CA ARG A 559 -14.84 -9.83 -22.88
C ARG A 559 -14.37 -9.13 -24.16
N ARG A 560 -15.29 -8.54 -24.93
CA ARG A 560 -14.95 -7.81 -26.17
C ARG A 560 -14.05 -6.60 -25.88
N HIS A 561 -14.34 -5.87 -24.80
CA HIS A 561 -13.57 -4.69 -24.42
C HIS A 561 -12.17 -5.08 -23.90
N LEU A 562 -12.08 -6.07 -23.00
CA LEU A 562 -10.80 -6.59 -22.51
C LEU A 562 -9.94 -7.16 -23.65
N THR A 563 -10.55 -7.86 -24.61
CA THR A 563 -9.82 -8.35 -25.81
C THR A 563 -9.25 -7.18 -26.62
N LYS A 564 -10.04 -6.12 -26.84
CA LYS A 564 -9.56 -4.91 -27.52
C LYS A 564 -8.42 -4.25 -26.74
N LEU A 565 -8.56 -4.07 -25.43
CA LEU A 565 -7.55 -3.48 -24.56
C LEU A 565 -6.25 -4.28 -24.60
N CYS A 566 -6.35 -5.60 -24.51
CA CYS A 566 -5.23 -6.53 -24.63
C CYS A 566 -4.50 -6.36 -25.97
N CYS A 567 -5.22 -6.24 -27.09
CA CYS A 567 -4.59 -6.00 -28.40
C CYS A 567 -3.93 -4.61 -28.53
N THR A 568 -4.36 -3.61 -27.76
CA THR A 568 -3.83 -2.24 -27.81
C THR A 568 -2.76 -1.94 -26.77
N SER A 569 -2.78 -2.66 -25.65
CA SER A 569 -1.92 -2.45 -24.49
C SER A 569 -0.69 -3.34 -24.55
N LYS A 570 0.49 -2.73 -24.33
CA LYS A 570 1.74 -3.46 -24.09
C LYS A 570 1.95 -3.81 -22.61
N SER A 571 1.09 -3.34 -21.69
CA SER A 571 1.27 -3.55 -20.24
C SER A 571 0.81 -4.94 -19.82
N SER A 572 1.71 -5.69 -19.20
CA SER A 572 1.48 -7.02 -18.65
C SER A 572 0.40 -7.04 -17.56
N LEU A 573 0.24 -5.94 -16.82
CA LEU A 573 -0.75 -5.81 -15.77
C LEU A 573 -2.18 -5.74 -16.31
N THR A 574 -2.39 -5.03 -17.44
CA THR A 574 -3.70 -5.00 -18.13
C THR A 574 -4.13 -6.39 -18.57
N TRP A 575 -3.19 -7.17 -19.11
CA TRP A 575 -3.44 -8.56 -19.52
C TRP A 575 -3.77 -9.46 -18.33
N THR A 576 -3.00 -9.36 -17.24
CA THR A 576 -3.23 -10.14 -16.02
C THR A 576 -4.61 -9.86 -15.43
N LEU A 577 -4.98 -8.59 -15.28
CA LEU A 577 -6.31 -8.19 -14.80
C LEU A 577 -7.44 -8.62 -15.74
N SER A 578 -7.19 -8.58 -17.06
CA SER A 578 -8.15 -9.07 -18.06
C SER A 578 -8.40 -10.56 -17.96
N ILE A 579 -7.36 -11.35 -17.67
CA ILE A 579 -7.49 -12.80 -17.48
C ILE A 579 -8.18 -13.09 -16.14
N ILE A 580 -7.79 -12.43 -15.06
CA ILE A 580 -8.46 -12.54 -13.75
C ILE A 580 -9.97 -12.25 -13.87
N ALA A 581 -10.34 -11.18 -14.59
CA ALA A 581 -11.74 -10.84 -14.84
C ALA A 581 -12.50 -11.96 -15.57
N GLN A 582 -11.84 -12.63 -16.52
CA GLN A 582 -12.42 -13.76 -17.23
C GLN A 582 -12.57 -14.99 -16.33
N LEU A 583 -11.59 -15.28 -15.47
CA LEU A 583 -11.65 -16.39 -14.52
C LEU A 583 -12.76 -16.17 -13.47
N GLN A 584 -12.85 -14.97 -12.89
CA GLN A 584 -13.93 -14.60 -11.97
C GLN A 584 -15.33 -14.67 -12.63
N HIS A 585 -15.40 -14.40 -13.93
CA HIS A 585 -16.63 -14.58 -14.68
C HIS A 585 -17.01 -16.05 -14.83
N LEU A 586 -16.06 -16.91 -15.21
CA LEU A 586 -16.27 -18.35 -15.36
C LEU A 586 -16.69 -18.99 -14.03
N GLU A 587 -16.09 -18.54 -12.92
CA GLU A 587 -16.46 -18.96 -11.56
C GLU A 587 -17.94 -18.65 -11.25
N LYS A 588 -18.41 -17.44 -11.56
CA LYS A 588 -19.83 -17.07 -11.40
C LYS A 588 -20.78 -17.92 -12.23
N LEU A 589 -20.35 -18.36 -13.40
CA LEU A 589 -21.16 -19.23 -14.27
C LEU A 589 -21.09 -20.71 -13.87
N LYS A 590 -20.26 -21.09 -12.90
CA LYS A 590 -19.96 -22.50 -12.52
C LYS A 590 -19.55 -23.35 -13.73
N MET A 591 -18.96 -22.72 -14.74
CA MET A 591 -18.51 -23.40 -15.94
C MET A 591 -17.07 -23.83 -15.77
N VAL A 592 -16.74 -25.06 -16.17
CA VAL A 592 -15.35 -25.46 -16.41
C VAL A 592 -14.79 -24.51 -17.47
N ALA A 593 -13.57 -24.00 -17.29
CA ALA A 593 -12.90 -23.24 -18.33
C ALA A 593 -12.86 -24.09 -19.59
N MET A 594 -13.75 -23.80 -20.52
CA MET A 594 -13.85 -24.50 -21.79
C MET A 594 -12.59 -24.13 -22.57
N GLU A 595 -11.57 -24.97 -22.47
CA GLU A 595 -10.32 -24.93 -23.24
C GLU A 595 -9.82 -23.50 -23.53
N THR A 596 -9.64 -22.67 -22.51
CA THR A 596 -8.74 -21.52 -22.64
C THR A 596 -7.34 -22.08 -22.77
N LYS A 597 -6.97 -22.47 -23.98
CA LYS A 597 -5.61 -22.92 -24.29
C LYS A 597 -4.66 -21.85 -23.77
N THR A 598 -3.77 -22.25 -22.87
CA THR A 598 -2.64 -21.43 -22.39
C THR A 598 -1.82 -20.84 -23.53
N SER A 599 -1.91 -21.43 -24.73
CA SER A 599 -1.39 -20.87 -26.00
C SER A 599 -1.95 -19.49 -26.38
N SER A 600 -3.05 -19.00 -25.77
CA SER A 600 -3.57 -17.65 -26.01
C SER A 600 -2.95 -16.59 -25.10
N VAL A 601 -2.14 -16.97 -24.10
CA VAL A 601 -1.43 -16.03 -23.24
C VAL A 601 -0.24 -15.46 -24.00
N PRO A 602 -0.13 -14.12 -24.16
CA PRO A 602 1.02 -13.50 -24.81
C PRO A 602 2.31 -13.84 -24.09
N ASP A 603 3.41 -14.01 -24.86
CA ASP A 603 4.74 -14.33 -24.32
C ASP A 603 5.18 -13.39 -23.17
N VAL A 604 4.79 -12.12 -23.26
CA VAL A 604 5.10 -11.07 -22.27
C VAL A 604 4.49 -11.36 -20.89
N CYS A 605 3.37 -12.08 -20.84
CA CYS A 605 2.66 -12.40 -19.59
C CYS A 605 3.03 -13.76 -19.01
N ARG A 606 3.83 -14.57 -19.72
CA ARG A 606 4.16 -15.93 -19.26
C ARG A 606 5.04 -15.94 -18.01
N HIS A 607 5.77 -14.88 -17.72
CA HIS A 607 6.60 -14.79 -16.51
C HIS A 607 5.89 -14.08 -15.33
N TYR A 608 4.57 -13.84 -15.46
CA TYR A 608 3.81 -13.12 -14.46
C TYR A 608 3.25 -14.09 -13.42
N LEU A 609 3.78 -14.03 -12.19
CA LEU A 609 3.43 -14.98 -11.14
C LEU A 609 1.94 -14.97 -10.78
N LEU A 610 1.37 -13.78 -10.58
CA LEU A 610 -0.03 -13.61 -10.22
C LEU A 610 -0.98 -14.30 -11.22
N LEU A 611 -0.64 -14.26 -12.51
CA LEU A 611 -1.45 -14.89 -13.56
C LEU A 611 -1.52 -16.41 -13.35
N TRP A 612 -0.36 -17.05 -13.23
CA TRP A 612 -0.29 -18.50 -13.05
C TRP A 612 -0.90 -18.96 -11.73
N ARG A 613 -0.66 -18.22 -10.64
CA ARG A 613 -1.22 -18.55 -9.33
C ARG A 613 -2.75 -18.47 -9.34
N THR A 614 -3.32 -17.41 -9.91
CA THR A 614 -4.79 -17.26 -10.04
C THR A 614 -5.40 -18.30 -10.98
N TYR A 615 -4.71 -18.64 -12.07
CA TYR A 615 -5.16 -19.66 -13.00
C TYR A 615 -5.13 -21.06 -12.38
N LEU A 616 -4.05 -21.41 -11.67
CA LEU A 616 -3.91 -22.66 -10.95
C LEU A 616 -5.00 -22.84 -9.88
N ARG A 617 -5.23 -21.82 -9.04
CA ARG A 617 -6.32 -21.82 -8.03
C ARG A 617 -7.69 -22.02 -8.65
N PHE A 618 -7.95 -21.40 -9.80
CA PHE A 618 -9.20 -21.57 -10.53
C PHE A 618 -9.38 -23.02 -11.00
N GLU A 619 -8.35 -23.61 -11.61
CA GLU A 619 -8.38 -24.99 -12.11
C GLU A 619 -8.49 -26.02 -10.97
N ILE A 620 -7.81 -25.81 -9.85
CA ILE A 620 -7.94 -26.63 -8.63
C ILE A 620 -9.40 -26.68 -8.17
N LYS A 621 -10.11 -25.55 -8.21
CA LYS A 621 -11.48 -25.43 -7.71
C LYS A 621 -12.54 -26.02 -8.64
N HIS A 622 -12.30 -25.99 -9.96
CA HIS A 622 -13.36 -26.24 -10.95
C HIS A 622 -13.06 -27.35 -11.96
N ALA A 623 -11.81 -27.73 -12.15
CA ALA A 623 -11.39 -28.64 -13.20
C ALA A 623 -11.02 -30.03 -12.66
N LYS A 624 -10.59 -30.92 -13.56
CA LYS A 624 -10.14 -32.26 -13.20
C LYS A 624 -8.72 -32.19 -12.64
N PRO A 625 -8.31 -33.11 -11.74
CA PRO A 625 -6.95 -33.14 -11.20
C PRO A 625 -5.88 -33.14 -12.30
N GLU A 626 -6.13 -33.82 -13.42
CA GLU A 626 -5.22 -33.88 -14.58
C GLU A 626 -4.99 -32.53 -15.26
N THR A 627 -5.99 -31.66 -15.33
CA THR A 627 -5.83 -30.33 -15.94
C THR A 627 -5.09 -29.39 -15.00
N ALA A 628 -5.40 -29.43 -13.71
CA ALA A 628 -4.65 -28.71 -12.69
C ALA A 628 -3.18 -29.13 -12.67
N LYS A 629 -2.89 -30.44 -12.76
CA LYS A 629 -1.52 -30.98 -12.89
C LYS A 629 -0.81 -30.41 -14.10
N LYS A 630 -1.43 -30.40 -15.29
CA LYS A 630 -0.83 -29.81 -16.50
C LYS A 630 -0.52 -28.31 -16.35
N VAL A 631 -1.47 -27.55 -15.79
CA VAL A 631 -1.31 -26.11 -15.57
C VAL A 631 -0.19 -25.84 -14.56
N PHE A 632 -0.05 -26.68 -13.53
CA PHE A 632 1.06 -26.60 -12.59
C PHE A 632 2.43 -26.77 -13.28
N TYR A 633 2.63 -27.84 -14.07
CA TYR A 633 3.91 -28.02 -14.77
C TYR A 633 4.18 -26.93 -15.81
N GLU A 634 3.15 -26.40 -16.46
CA GLU A 634 3.31 -25.26 -17.37
C GLU A 634 3.70 -23.98 -16.62
N ALA A 635 3.09 -23.73 -15.45
CA ALA A 635 3.40 -22.58 -14.61
C ALA A 635 4.86 -22.61 -14.13
N ILE A 636 5.37 -23.76 -13.66
CA ILE A 636 6.75 -23.88 -13.17
C ILE A 636 7.79 -23.87 -14.31
N GLN A 637 7.41 -24.18 -15.55
CA GLN A 637 8.31 -23.97 -16.71
C GLN A 637 8.61 -22.49 -16.93
N HIS A 638 7.65 -21.61 -16.64
CA HIS A 638 7.81 -20.17 -16.83
C HIS A 638 8.21 -19.43 -15.56
N CYS A 639 7.76 -19.87 -14.39
CA CYS A 639 8.03 -19.28 -13.09
C CYS A 639 8.64 -20.30 -12.11
N PRO A 640 9.80 -20.92 -12.42
CA PRO A 640 10.38 -21.98 -11.59
C PRO A 640 10.78 -21.50 -10.19
N TRP A 641 11.11 -20.20 -10.06
CA TRP A 641 11.57 -19.59 -8.82
C TRP A 641 10.46 -19.33 -7.79
N ALA A 642 9.19 -19.53 -8.14
CA ALA A 642 8.07 -19.10 -7.32
C ALA A 642 7.56 -20.23 -6.42
N LYS A 643 8.06 -20.29 -5.19
CA LYS A 643 7.71 -21.28 -4.17
C LYS A 643 6.20 -21.38 -3.92
N CYS A 644 5.47 -20.27 -3.98
CA CYS A 644 4.04 -20.25 -3.73
C CYS A 644 3.22 -21.10 -4.71
N LEU A 645 3.69 -21.34 -5.94
CA LEU A 645 3.01 -22.24 -6.90
C LEU A 645 3.09 -23.71 -6.47
N TYR A 646 4.24 -24.11 -5.90
CA TYR A 646 4.46 -25.46 -5.37
C TYR A 646 3.59 -25.69 -4.13
N MET A 647 3.58 -24.72 -3.21
CA MET A 647 2.74 -24.76 -2.01
C MET A 647 1.25 -24.82 -2.35
N ASP A 648 0.75 -23.94 -3.24
CA ASP A 648 -0.65 -23.94 -3.67
C ASP A 648 -1.06 -25.29 -4.34
N TYR A 649 -0.13 -25.99 -5.01
CA TYR A 649 -0.39 -27.31 -5.60
C TYR A 649 -0.38 -28.45 -4.57
N ILE A 650 0.57 -28.44 -3.63
CA ILE A 650 0.66 -29.43 -2.53
C ILE A 650 -0.59 -29.38 -1.66
N GLU A 651 -1.07 -28.18 -1.31
CA GLU A 651 -2.31 -27.99 -0.53
C GLU A 651 -3.51 -28.70 -1.17
N ALA A 652 -3.59 -28.67 -2.50
CA ALA A 652 -4.69 -29.28 -3.25
C ALA A 652 -4.50 -30.78 -3.54
N PHE A 653 -3.25 -31.24 -3.68
CA PHE A 653 -2.92 -32.62 -4.05
C PHE A 653 -1.84 -33.22 -3.13
N PRO A 654 -2.19 -33.59 -1.88
CA PRO A 654 -1.23 -34.09 -0.89
C PRO A 654 -0.45 -35.35 -1.35
N ALA A 655 -1.05 -36.18 -2.21
CA ALA A 655 -0.40 -37.38 -2.73
C ALA A 655 0.87 -37.11 -3.57
N SER A 656 1.01 -35.90 -4.11
CA SER A 656 2.17 -35.50 -4.93
C SER A 656 3.26 -34.81 -4.11
N THR A 657 3.13 -34.69 -2.78
CA THR A 657 4.04 -33.90 -1.95
C THR A 657 5.51 -34.28 -2.12
N GLN A 658 5.84 -35.57 -2.09
CA GLN A 658 7.23 -36.03 -2.24
C GLN A 658 7.82 -35.57 -3.58
N GLU A 659 7.13 -35.87 -4.70
CA GLU A 659 7.57 -35.48 -6.05
C GLU A 659 7.78 -33.97 -6.15
N VAL A 660 6.87 -33.17 -5.57
CA VAL A 660 6.92 -31.71 -5.66
C VAL A 660 8.03 -31.14 -4.78
N VAL A 661 8.27 -31.70 -3.58
CA VAL A 661 9.38 -31.27 -2.70
C VAL A 661 10.72 -31.63 -3.32
N ASP A 662 10.87 -32.82 -3.90
CA ASP A 662 12.09 -33.21 -4.62
C ASP A 662 12.38 -32.24 -5.78
N LEU A 663 11.33 -31.83 -6.52
CA LEU A 663 11.43 -30.78 -7.55
C LEU A 663 11.81 -29.41 -6.95
N MET A 664 11.32 -29.05 -5.76
CA MET A 664 11.70 -27.80 -5.10
C MET A 664 13.18 -27.80 -4.74
N VAL A 665 13.70 -28.91 -4.22
CA VAL A 665 15.12 -29.09 -3.90
C VAL A 665 15.98 -29.06 -5.16
N GLU A 666 15.59 -29.76 -6.24
CA GLU A 666 16.29 -29.73 -7.53
C GLU A 666 16.39 -28.30 -8.10
N ARG A 667 15.39 -27.46 -7.81
CA ARG A 667 15.31 -26.06 -8.26
C ARG A 667 15.93 -25.06 -7.27
N GLU A 668 16.61 -25.53 -6.23
CA GLU A 668 17.25 -24.71 -5.18
C GLU A 668 16.26 -23.76 -4.47
N LEU A 669 14.99 -24.15 -4.41
CA LEU A 669 13.99 -23.44 -3.62
C LEU A 669 14.20 -23.76 -2.14
N ARG A 670 13.97 -22.76 -1.30
CA ARG A 670 14.11 -22.90 0.15
C ARG A 670 13.03 -23.85 0.69
N VAL A 671 13.44 -24.99 1.23
CA VAL A 671 12.60 -25.94 1.96
C VAL A 671 13.06 -25.93 3.42
N HIS A 672 12.23 -25.46 4.34
CA HIS A 672 12.60 -25.33 5.76
C HIS A 672 12.47 -26.65 6.51
N VAL A 673 11.65 -27.57 6.01
CA VAL A 673 11.35 -28.84 6.66
C VAL A 673 11.71 -29.99 5.71
N PRO A 674 12.84 -30.67 5.94
CA PRO A 674 13.13 -31.95 5.29
C PRO A 674 12.00 -32.96 5.53
N LEU A 675 11.69 -33.79 4.54
CA LEU A 675 10.60 -34.75 4.67
C LEU A 675 10.91 -35.89 5.65
N GLU A 676 12.19 -36.14 5.89
CA GLU A 676 12.74 -37.09 6.86
C GLU A 676 12.51 -36.61 8.30
N GLU A 677 12.60 -35.30 8.53
CA GLU A 677 12.36 -34.70 9.85
C GLU A 677 10.93 -34.98 10.34
N ILE A 678 9.95 -34.88 9.43
CA ILE A 678 8.55 -35.17 9.75
C ILE A 678 8.34 -36.64 10.12
N GLU A 679 9.09 -37.57 9.52
CA GLU A 679 8.98 -39.00 9.88
C GLU A 679 9.41 -39.22 11.33
N ILE A 680 10.51 -38.59 11.75
CA ILE A 680 11.02 -38.66 13.12
C ILE A 680 10.02 -38.04 14.09
N LEU A 681 9.51 -36.84 13.79
CA LEU A 681 8.52 -36.15 14.64
C LEU A 681 7.22 -36.94 14.81
N MET A 682 6.82 -37.72 13.79
CA MET A 682 5.65 -38.61 13.88
C MET A 682 5.93 -39.89 14.68
N GLU A 683 7.17 -40.36 14.75
CA GLU A 683 7.57 -41.51 15.57
C GLU A 683 7.69 -41.16 17.05
N GLU A 684 8.03 -39.90 17.36
CA GLU A 684 8.19 -39.39 18.74
C GLU A 684 6.88 -38.90 19.40
N ALA A 685 5.83 -38.66 18.61
CA ALA A 685 4.51 -38.18 19.06
C ALA A 685 3.58 -39.32 19.50
#